data_AF-A0A7X9AA02-F1
#
_entry.id   AF-A0A7X9AA02-F1
#
_cell.length_a   1.000
_cell.length_b   1.000
_cell.length_c   1.000
_cell.angle_alpha   90.00
_cell.angle_beta   90.00
_cell.angle_gamma   90.00
#
_symmetry.space_group_name_H-M   'P 1'
#
loop_
_entity.id
_entity.type
_entity.pdbx_description
1 polymer ?
#
loop_
_entity_poly.entity_id
_entity_poly.type
_entity_poly.pdbx_seq_one_letter_code
_entity_poly.pdbx_strand_id
1 'polypeptide(L)'
;MNKTAIFTLLAAFFAGILSAQEIQLKQTAKAPAIDGTLAAGEWDGFALPQRPFMVWRKTQESEANSRVWMCWDDDNLYVALEFENLEKTPQSGDCWAQPRTEIFFGTEEKYTQVMRNIGGDIYPKGADWFRSASAFHGDSWIAEFAIPRARIPAKFSPYLMKGNIIRASKAENSCLFTILKPAFHAPDEFGLFLLGSRDEIIERHLSELKKKYGHAPNVGTIANTADLEKALLKLNEFTADREAERDQQLASALSLGKVDKVTGTSAASFPISKCWEIQEFMGKKFWVQLIPQDGGNFLRKGSATDIPFFREAMYNLKHFKSGDYFKVLLEASPEDNALGIALRKTNQPVMINATCTVFPKSKSKITLSDATIEQFLTLYGSRFAGMFSDESFGHNYTRCANFMGLQPPKTREEALANMEKMYQCEEQTLFQNWAVFHPKLKKLRSTATATFLDHQILGFGDPMSGSEIGGPGIDYMALQMAFSRGAGRQYGKPWRTYVATHDDWNRLKFPYRYNINGTSSFITPDERKLFWGGAMLGDYMGITREDYDKFYIYPYMAGTNIIFEESAHAHMTAKYDYRTIASEDRLAVNLREEKTYVSEITSRYADFYDRVIKRCDRGVAFTPVAMLWDHAHGILKGYSSLVWGTFERTEGDDQLWSIMQSCFPYDKTLYYDLIFKRCPFGDIFDVITNAA
;
A
#
# COMPACT_ATOMS: atom_id res chain seq x y z
N MET A 1 -15.89 17.57 -21.84
CA MET A 1 -16.44 16.46 -22.66
C MET A 1 -17.72 16.97 -23.34
N ASN A 2 -17.91 16.74 -24.64
CA ASN A 2 -19.00 17.38 -25.40
C ASN A 2 -20.36 16.73 -25.07
N LYS A 3 -21.35 17.53 -24.59
CA LYS A 3 -22.68 17.05 -24.16
C LYS A 3 -23.41 16.23 -25.23
N THR A 4 -23.13 16.53 -26.50
CA THR A 4 -23.70 15.80 -27.65
C THR A 4 -23.16 14.38 -27.77
N ALA A 5 -21.89 14.14 -27.43
CA ALA A 5 -21.29 12.79 -27.48
C ALA A 5 -21.85 11.87 -26.38
N ILE A 6 -22.15 12.43 -25.20
CA ILE A 6 -22.80 11.70 -24.09
C ILE A 6 -24.24 11.32 -24.48
N PHE A 7 -24.97 12.21 -25.13
CA PHE A 7 -26.35 11.93 -25.57
C PHE A 7 -26.44 10.87 -26.68
N THR A 8 -25.49 10.85 -27.63
CA THR A 8 -25.47 9.82 -28.68
C THR A 8 -25.02 8.46 -28.16
N LEU A 9 -24.09 8.40 -27.21
CA LEU A 9 -23.71 7.17 -26.50
C LEU A 9 -24.87 6.63 -25.66
N LEU A 10 -25.60 7.50 -24.95
CA LEU A 10 -26.78 7.12 -24.19
C LEU A 10 -27.89 6.58 -25.11
N ALA A 11 -28.17 7.23 -26.23
CA ALA A 11 -29.22 6.77 -27.16
C ALA A 11 -28.92 5.41 -27.81
N ALA A 12 -27.66 5.14 -28.15
CA ALA A 12 -27.23 3.83 -28.66
C ALA A 12 -27.25 2.74 -27.57
N PHE A 13 -26.98 3.11 -26.31
CA PHE A 13 -27.08 2.22 -25.15
C PHE A 13 -28.55 1.88 -24.82
N PHE A 14 -29.46 2.87 -24.86
CA PHE A 14 -30.89 2.67 -24.60
C PHE A 14 -31.60 1.84 -25.69
N ALA A 15 -31.16 1.90 -26.94
CA ALA A 15 -31.75 1.11 -28.03
C ALA A 15 -31.46 -0.40 -27.93
N GLY A 16 -30.37 -0.81 -27.28
CA GLY A 16 -30.05 -2.23 -27.02
C GLY A 16 -30.79 -2.82 -25.81
N ILE A 17 -31.34 -1.98 -24.93
CA ILE A 17 -31.89 -2.38 -23.63
C ILE A 17 -33.42 -2.49 -23.65
N LEU A 18 -34.11 -1.82 -24.58
CA LEU A 18 -35.57 -1.91 -24.74
C LEU A 18 -36.08 -3.32 -25.12
N SER A 19 -35.20 -4.30 -25.38
CA SER A 19 -35.53 -5.72 -25.53
C SER A 19 -34.94 -6.65 -24.46
N ALA A 20 -34.16 -6.13 -23.51
CA ALA A 20 -33.58 -6.94 -22.46
C ALA A 20 -34.69 -7.36 -21.49
N GLN A 21 -35.07 -8.63 -21.56
CA GLN A 21 -36.11 -9.17 -20.70
C GLN A 21 -35.61 -9.19 -19.24
N GLU A 22 -36.49 -8.84 -18.31
CA GLU A 22 -36.13 -8.58 -16.92
C GLU A 22 -36.69 -9.67 -16.00
N ILE A 23 -35.94 -10.00 -14.94
CA ILE A 23 -36.34 -10.96 -13.92
C ILE A 23 -36.24 -10.31 -12.55
N GLN A 24 -37.37 -10.23 -11.85
CA GLN A 24 -37.42 -9.75 -10.46
C GLN A 24 -37.24 -10.91 -9.48
N LEU A 25 -36.28 -10.77 -8.58
CA LEU A 25 -35.94 -11.75 -7.56
C LEU A 25 -36.44 -11.29 -6.19
N LYS A 26 -37.12 -12.20 -5.49
CA LYS A 26 -37.61 -11.94 -4.14
C LYS A 26 -36.48 -12.14 -3.12
N GLN A 27 -36.45 -11.27 -2.12
CA GLN A 27 -35.57 -11.47 -0.97
C GLN A 27 -36.11 -12.62 -0.11
N THR A 28 -35.23 -13.46 0.42
CA THR A 28 -35.57 -14.49 1.40
C THR A 28 -35.18 -14.06 2.80
N ALA A 29 -36.01 -14.41 3.79
CA ALA A 29 -35.69 -14.23 5.21
C ALA A 29 -34.82 -15.38 5.77
N LYS A 30 -34.80 -16.53 5.09
CA LYS A 30 -34.02 -17.72 5.46
C LYS A 30 -33.29 -18.24 4.23
N ALA A 31 -31.97 -18.38 4.34
CA ALA A 31 -31.16 -19.00 3.29
C ALA A 31 -31.67 -20.44 3.00
N PRO A 32 -31.91 -20.80 1.73
CA PRO A 32 -32.21 -22.18 1.36
C PRO A 32 -31.01 -23.09 1.64
N ALA A 33 -31.26 -24.36 1.93
CA ALA A 33 -30.21 -25.36 1.98
C ALA A 33 -29.57 -25.52 0.60
N ILE A 34 -28.27 -25.78 0.57
CA ILE A 34 -27.52 -26.07 -0.66
C ILE A 34 -27.05 -27.51 -0.54
N ASP A 35 -27.94 -28.45 -0.85
CA ASP A 35 -27.77 -29.89 -0.62
C ASP A 35 -28.07 -30.76 -1.86
N GLY A 36 -28.44 -30.12 -2.96
CA GLY A 36 -28.77 -30.73 -4.24
C GLY A 36 -30.23 -31.15 -4.33
N THR A 37 -31.12 -30.65 -3.45
CA THR A 37 -32.52 -31.05 -3.39
C THR A 37 -33.46 -29.85 -3.36
N LEU A 38 -34.56 -29.89 -4.13
CA LEU A 38 -35.60 -28.87 -4.06
C LEU A 38 -36.59 -29.21 -2.94
N ALA A 39 -36.15 -29.07 -1.69
CA ALA A 39 -36.99 -29.35 -0.53
C ALA A 39 -38.25 -28.46 -0.50
N ALA A 40 -39.40 -29.08 -0.20
CA ALA A 40 -40.68 -28.37 -0.09
C ALA A 40 -40.60 -27.25 0.97
N GLY A 41 -41.09 -26.06 0.63
CA GLY A 41 -41.07 -24.89 1.51
C GLY A 41 -39.82 -24.02 1.44
N GLU A 42 -38.67 -24.53 0.98
CA GLU A 42 -37.42 -23.73 0.93
C GLU A 42 -37.32 -22.90 -0.35
N TRP A 43 -37.73 -23.47 -1.48
CA TRP A 43 -37.72 -22.83 -2.79
C TRP A 43 -39.11 -22.31 -3.23
N ASP A 44 -40.12 -22.50 -2.38
CA ASP A 44 -41.50 -22.14 -2.68
C ASP A 44 -41.66 -20.64 -2.92
N GLY A 45 -42.28 -20.28 -4.06
CA GLY A 45 -42.50 -18.88 -4.43
C GLY A 45 -41.28 -18.16 -5.02
N PHE A 46 -40.14 -18.84 -5.18
CA PHE A 46 -38.92 -18.35 -5.83
C PHE A 46 -38.69 -18.91 -7.25
N ALA A 47 -39.61 -19.74 -7.75
CA ALA A 47 -39.60 -20.19 -9.13
C ALA A 47 -39.69 -18.98 -10.06
N LEU A 48 -38.78 -18.90 -11.04
CA LEU A 48 -38.87 -17.88 -12.08
C LEU A 48 -40.12 -18.15 -12.94
N PRO A 49 -40.76 -17.09 -13.48
CA PRO A 49 -41.84 -17.26 -14.44
C PRO A 49 -41.40 -18.24 -15.53
N GLN A 50 -42.28 -19.19 -15.91
CA GLN A 50 -41.94 -20.23 -16.88
C GLN A 50 -41.46 -19.59 -18.18
N ARG A 51 -40.14 -19.60 -18.34
CA ARG A 51 -39.44 -19.05 -19.46
C ARG A 51 -38.65 -20.18 -20.09
N PRO A 52 -38.87 -20.48 -21.37
CA PRO A 52 -38.11 -21.50 -22.05
C PRO A 52 -36.65 -21.06 -22.14
N PHE A 53 -35.75 -22.01 -21.94
CA PHE A 53 -34.34 -21.81 -22.32
C PHE A 53 -34.27 -21.73 -23.84
N MET A 54 -33.35 -20.94 -24.36
CA MET A 54 -33.13 -20.73 -25.79
C MET A 54 -31.91 -21.51 -26.24
N VAL A 55 -32.00 -22.21 -27.37
CA VAL A 55 -30.88 -22.94 -27.96
C VAL A 55 -29.77 -21.97 -28.32
N TRP A 56 -28.54 -22.27 -27.89
CA TRP A 56 -27.39 -21.40 -28.12
C TRP A 56 -27.16 -21.13 -29.61
N ARG A 57 -26.90 -19.85 -29.95
CA ARG A 57 -26.75 -19.33 -31.32
C ARG A 57 -28.02 -19.38 -32.17
N LYS A 58 -29.18 -19.62 -31.56
CA LYS A 58 -30.48 -19.68 -32.23
C LYS A 58 -31.52 -18.90 -31.42
N THR A 59 -32.60 -18.52 -32.08
CA THR A 59 -33.79 -17.93 -31.43
C THR A 59 -34.87 -18.98 -31.18
N GLN A 60 -34.50 -20.27 -31.18
CA GLN A 60 -35.40 -21.40 -30.97
C GLN A 60 -35.42 -21.77 -29.49
N GLU A 61 -36.58 -22.15 -28.96
CA GLU A 61 -36.72 -22.72 -27.62
C GLU A 61 -36.07 -24.11 -27.55
N SER A 62 -35.40 -24.39 -26.43
CA SER A 62 -34.83 -25.67 -26.09
C SER A 62 -35.94 -26.68 -25.83
N GLU A 63 -35.89 -27.84 -26.48
CA GLU A 63 -36.84 -28.94 -26.22
C GLU A 63 -36.64 -29.55 -24.82
N ALA A 64 -35.46 -29.34 -24.22
CA ALA A 64 -35.21 -29.74 -22.84
C ALA A 64 -35.83 -28.76 -21.84
N ASN A 65 -36.77 -29.26 -21.05
CA ASN A 65 -37.35 -28.51 -19.93
C ASN A 65 -36.27 -28.20 -18.89
N SER A 66 -36.14 -26.91 -18.60
CA SER A 66 -35.24 -26.39 -17.57
C SER A 66 -36.06 -25.48 -16.67
N ARG A 67 -35.99 -25.70 -15.36
CA ARG A 67 -36.68 -24.90 -14.35
C ARG A 67 -35.64 -24.22 -13.47
N VAL A 68 -35.93 -22.97 -13.09
CA VAL A 68 -35.01 -22.13 -12.33
C VAL A 68 -35.74 -21.53 -11.14
N TRP A 69 -35.11 -21.57 -9.98
CA TRP A 69 -35.52 -20.86 -8.77
C TRP A 69 -34.41 -19.92 -8.35
N MET A 70 -34.77 -18.70 -7.97
CA MET A 70 -33.81 -17.70 -7.54
C MET A 70 -34.37 -16.81 -6.44
N CYS A 71 -33.57 -16.60 -5.41
CA CYS A 71 -33.82 -15.65 -4.33
C CYS A 71 -32.50 -15.07 -3.84
N TRP A 72 -32.55 -14.12 -2.92
CA TRP A 72 -31.35 -13.46 -2.40
C TRP A 72 -31.52 -13.04 -0.95
N ASP A 73 -30.42 -12.87 -0.24
CA ASP A 73 -30.35 -12.19 1.05
C ASP A 73 -29.23 -11.14 1.05
N ASP A 74 -28.93 -10.53 2.19
CA ASP A 74 -27.94 -9.46 2.26
C ASP A 74 -26.53 -9.93 1.83
N ASP A 75 -26.23 -11.22 1.97
CA ASP A 75 -24.90 -11.78 1.73
C ASP A 75 -24.78 -12.54 0.41
N ASN A 76 -25.84 -13.23 -0.04
CA ASN A 76 -25.78 -14.22 -1.12
C ASN A 76 -26.93 -14.08 -2.14
N LEU A 77 -26.61 -14.48 -3.37
CA LEU A 77 -27.56 -14.84 -4.41
C LEU A 77 -27.70 -16.37 -4.42
N TYR A 78 -28.93 -16.86 -4.32
CA TYR A 78 -29.26 -18.28 -4.35
C TYR A 78 -29.87 -18.65 -5.69
N VAL A 79 -29.37 -19.73 -6.29
CA VAL A 79 -29.85 -20.24 -7.58
C VAL A 79 -30.03 -21.75 -7.47
N ALA A 80 -31.22 -22.25 -7.78
CA ALA A 80 -31.46 -23.67 -8.00
C ALA A 80 -31.95 -23.92 -9.42
N LEU A 81 -31.52 -25.03 -9.98
CA LEU A 81 -31.75 -25.42 -11.36
C LEU A 81 -32.18 -26.85 -11.41
N GLU A 82 -33.25 -27.13 -12.13
CA GLU A 82 -33.68 -28.49 -12.45
C GLU A 82 -33.66 -28.67 -13.96
N PHE A 83 -32.96 -29.70 -14.39
CA PHE A 83 -32.81 -30.02 -15.80
C PHE A 83 -33.30 -31.45 -16.05
N GLU A 84 -34.28 -31.58 -16.92
CA GLU A 84 -34.78 -32.88 -17.37
C GLU A 84 -33.87 -33.45 -18.48
N ASN A 85 -33.87 -34.78 -18.63
CA ASN A 85 -33.24 -35.48 -19.75
C ASN A 85 -31.74 -35.19 -19.92
N LEU A 86 -30.99 -35.09 -18.83
CA LEU A 86 -29.52 -35.05 -18.85
C LEU A 86 -28.94 -36.46 -18.86
N GLU A 87 -27.82 -36.62 -19.58
CA GLU A 87 -27.04 -37.86 -19.56
C GLU A 87 -26.60 -38.17 -18.12
N LYS A 88 -27.01 -39.32 -17.57
CA LYS A 88 -26.81 -39.67 -16.15
C LYS A 88 -25.40 -40.16 -15.83
N THR A 89 -24.62 -40.56 -16.84
CA THR A 89 -23.29 -41.15 -16.64
C THR A 89 -22.23 -40.06 -16.57
N PRO A 90 -21.59 -39.83 -15.40
CA PRO A 90 -20.48 -38.90 -15.31
C PRO A 90 -19.33 -39.42 -16.19
N GLN A 91 -18.81 -38.57 -17.07
CA GLN A 91 -17.65 -38.91 -17.88
C GLN A 91 -16.39 -38.40 -17.18
N SER A 92 -15.32 -39.18 -17.09
CA SER A 92 -14.06 -38.68 -16.52
C SER A 92 -13.55 -37.49 -17.33
N GLY A 93 -13.17 -36.40 -16.66
CA GLY A 93 -12.70 -35.20 -17.36
C GLY A 93 -12.83 -33.92 -16.55
N ASP A 94 -12.39 -32.82 -17.16
CA ASP A 94 -12.55 -31.47 -16.62
C ASP A 94 -14.04 -31.08 -16.54
N CYS A 95 -14.36 -30.10 -15.70
CA CYS A 95 -15.71 -29.57 -15.50
C CYS A 95 -16.42 -29.15 -16.80
N TRP A 96 -15.67 -28.83 -17.86
CA TRP A 96 -16.15 -28.49 -19.21
C TRP A 96 -16.52 -29.69 -20.10
N ALA A 97 -16.05 -30.90 -19.79
CA ALA A 97 -16.23 -32.07 -20.65
C ALA A 97 -17.57 -32.80 -20.40
N GLN A 98 -18.24 -32.49 -19.30
CA GLN A 98 -19.48 -33.11 -18.87
C GLN A 98 -20.69 -32.19 -19.09
N PRO A 99 -21.90 -32.76 -19.11
CA PRO A 99 -23.11 -31.98 -18.94
C PRO A 99 -23.06 -31.17 -17.64
N ARG A 100 -23.46 -29.90 -17.71
CA ARG A 100 -23.22 -28.92 -16.65
C ARG A 100 -24.16 -27.73 -16.75
N THR A 101 -24.13 -26.94 -15.69
CA THR A 101 -24.70 -25.59 -15.68
C THR A 101 -23.65 -24.54 -15.42
N GLU A 102 -23.72 -23.43 -16.18
CA GLU A 102 -22.87 -22.26 -16.02
C GLU A 102 -23.74 -21.05 -15.69
N ILE A 103 -23.32 -20.28 -14.69
CA ILE A 103 -24.02 -19.08 -14.21
C ILE A 103 -23.06 -17.91 -14.34
N PHE A 104 -23.51 -16.87 -15.03
CA PHE A 104 -22.76 -15.64 -15.23
C PHE A 104 -23.53 -14.49 -14.59
N PHE A 105 -22.88 -13.70 -13.73
CA PHE A 105 -23.43 -12.46 -13.19
C PHE A 105 -22.39 -11.36 -13.11
N GLY A 106 -22.73 -10.18 -13.60
CA GLY A 106 -21.98 -8.96 -13.36
C GLY A 106 -22.30 -7.83 -14.33
N THR A 107 -21.27 -7.31 -14.98
CA THR A 107 -21.29 -6.18 -15.91
C THR A 107 -20.73 -6.59 -17.28
N GLU A 108 -20.84 -5.71 -18.27
CA GLU A 108 -20.25 -5.92 -19.61
C GLU A 108 -18.72 -6.04 -19.57
N GLU A 109 -18.06 -5.36 -18.64
CA GLU A 109 -16.59 -5.30 -18.54
C GLU A 109 -16.04 -6.39 -17.62
N LYS A 110 -16.83 -6.82 -16.63
CA LYS A 110 -16.42 -7.77 -15.60
C LYS A 110 -17.61 -8.54 -15.07
N TYR A 111 -17.50 -9.86 -15.02
CA TYR A 111 -18.51 -10.74 -14.45
C TYR A 111 -17.88 -11.89 -13.67
N THR A 112 -18.69 -12.50 -12.82
CA THR A 112 -18.39 -13.72 -12.10
C THR A 112 -19.06 -14.88 -12.81
N GLN A 113 -18.28 -15.93 -13.05
CA GLN A 113 -18.74 -17.19 -13.59
C GLN A 113 -18.60 -18.25 -12.51
N VAL A 114 -19.69 -18.97 -12.24
CA VAL A 114 -19.67 -20.20 -11.46
C VAL A 114 -20.25 -21.32 -12.29
N MET A 115 -19.77 -22.54 -12.07
CA MET A 115 -20.21 -23.71 -12.80
C MET A 115 -20.27 -24.91 -11.89
N ARG A 116 -21.17 -25.84 -12.21
CA ARG A 116 -21.17 -27.19 -11.65
C ARG A 116 -21.55 -28.20 -12.72
N ASN A 117 -20.84 -29.31 -12.82
CA ASN A 117 -21.19 -30.43 -13.70
C ASN A 117 -21.96 -31.53 -12.97
N ILE A 118 -22.49 -32.50 -13.72
CA ILE A 118 -23.20 -33.66 -13.15
C ILE A 118 -22.34 -34.53 -12.22
N GLY A 119 -21.02 -34.52 -12.39
CA GLY A 119 -20.04 -35.18 -11.52
C GLY A 119 -19.75 -34.45 -10.21
N GLY A 120 -20.26 -33.24 -10.03
CA GLY A 120 -20.06 -32.40 -8.85
C GLY A 120 -18.81 -31.52 -8.88
N ASP A 121 -18.05 -31.51 -9.97
CA ASP A 121 -16.92 -30.58 -10.14
C ASP A 121 -17.42 -29.15 -10.32
N ILE A 122 -16.65 -28.19 -9.80
CA ILE A 122 -16.97 -26.77 -9.83
C ILE A 122 -15.93 -25.95 -10.59
N TYR A 123 -16.35 -24.80 -11.13
CA TYR A 123 -15.47 -23.74 -11.63
C TYR A 123 -15.76 -22.41 -10.91
N PRO A 124 -14.71 -21.63 -10.54
CA PRO A 124 -13.28 -21.97 -10.62
C PRO A 124 -12.91 -23.19 -9.77
N LYS A 125 -11.99 -24.02 -10.25
CA LYS A 125 -11.59 -25.23 -9.53
C LYS A 125 -11.00 -24.87 -8.16
N GLY A 126 -11.50 -25.50 -7.10
CA GLY A 126 -11.05 -25.24 -5.73
C GLY A 126 -11.57 -23.92 -5.13
N ALA A 127 -12.58 -23.29 -5.75
CA ALA A 127 -13.24 -22.14 -5.15
C ALA A 127 -13.95 -22.53 -3.85
N ASP A 128 -13.47 -21.99 -2.73
CA ASP A 128 -14.08 -22.08 -1.40
C ASP A 128 -15.01 -20.89 -1.10
N TRP A 129 -15.06 -19.92 -2.00
CA TRP A 129 -15.78 -18.67 -1.81
C TRP A 129 -17.27 -18.76 -2.19
N PHE A 130 -17.75 -19.83 -2.84
CA PHE A 130 -19.18 -20.06 -3.04
C PHE A 130 -19.54 -21.49 -2.65
N ARG A 131 -20.81 -21.72 -2.31
CA ARG A 131 -21.32 -23.06 -2.02
C ARG A 131 -22.12 -23.56 -3.19
N SER A 132 -22.02 -24.84 -3.49
CA SER A 132 -22.91 -25.48 -4.45
C SER A 132 -23.16 -26.94 -4.07
N ALA A 133 -24.25 -27.49 -4.58
CA ALA A 133 -24.61 -28.90 -4.44
C ALA A 133 -25.33 -29.38 -5.71
N SER A 134 -25.34 -30.68 -5.96
CA SER A 134 -26.08 -31.25 -7.08
C SER A 134 -26.41 -32.71 -6.86
N ALA A 135 -27.59 -33.14 -7.26
CA ALA A 135 -28.02 -34.53 -7.18
C ALA A 135 -29.02 -34.88 -8.30
N PHE A 136 -29.13 -36.16 -8.60
CA PHE A 136 -30.20 -36.67 -9.46
C PHE A 136 -31.44 -36.98 -8.62
N HIS A 137 -32.60 -36.55 -9.12
CA HIS A 137 -33.92 -36.83 -8.56
C HIS A 137 -34.80 -37.43 -9.66
N GLY A 138 -34.86 -38.75 -9.72
CA GLY A 138 -35.51 -39.46 -10.82
C GLY A 138 -34.78 -39.25 -12.15
N ASP A 139 -35.45 -38.59 -13.10
CA ASP A 139 -34.92 -38.24 -14.43
C ASP A 139 -34.43 -36.78 -14.54
N SER A 140 -34.57 -36.03 -13.45
CA SER A 140 -34.06 -34.67 -13.34
C SER A 140 -32.71 -34.64 -12.65
N TRP A 141 -31.85 -33.72 -13.08
CA TRP A 141 -30.65 -33.33 -12.35
C TRP A 141 -30.86 -31.95 -11.74
N ILE A 142 -30.57 -31.83 -10.45
CA ILE A 142 -30.71 -30.59 -9.69
C ILE A 142 -29.32 -30.05 -9.36
N ALA A 143 -29.12 -28.74 -9.55
CA ALA A 143 -27.92 -28.02 -9.15
C ALA A 143 -28.28 -26.74 -8.39
N GLU A 144 -27.65 -26.54 -7.24
CA GLU A 144 -27.89 -25.41 -6.34
C GLU A 144 -26.61 -24.63 -6.08
N PHE A 145 -26.73 -23.31 -5.92
CA PHE A 145 -25.63 -22.38 -5.71
C PHE A 145 -26.01 -21.34 -4.66
N ALA A 146 -25.07 -21.02 -3.78
CA ALA A 146 -25.06 -19.79 -2.98
C ALA A 146 -23.80 -18.99 -3.32
N ILE A 147 -24.00 -17.89 -4.03
CA ILE A 147 -22.95 -17.03 -4.59
C ILE A 147 -22.89 -15.75 -3.76
N PRO A 148 -21.78 -15.43 -3.07
CA PRO A 148 -21.72 -14.19 -2.31
C PRO A 148 -21.86 -12.97 -3.20
N ARG A 149 -22.73 -12.04 -2.82
CA ARG A 149 -22.99 -10.81 -3.57
C ARG A 149 -21.76 -9.93 -3.71
N ALA A 150 -20.89 -9.92 -2.69
CA ALA A 150 -19.60 -9.23 -2.74
C ALA A 150 -18.67 -9.72 -3.85
N ARG A 151 -18.94 -10.91 -4.43
CA ARG A 151 -18.20 -11.45 -5.57
C ARG A 151 -18.86 -11.15 -6.91
N ILE A 152 -20.06 -10.58 -6.95
CA ILE A 152 -20.76 -10.23 -8.20
C ILE A 152 -20.46 -8.76 -8.53
N PRO A 153 -19.71 -8.45 -9.61
CA PRO A 153 -19.44 -7.06 -9.99
C PRO A 153 -20.74 -6.33 -10.36
N ALA A 154 -20.94 -5.12 -9.84
CA ALA A 154 -22.11 -4.29 -10.17
C ALA A 154 -21.65 -2.96 -10.76
N LYS A 155 -22.30 -2.50 -11.85
CA LYS A 155 -21.95 -1.23 -12.52
C LYS A 155 -22.69 -0.02 -11.93
N PHE A 156 -23.97 -0.20 -11.59
CA PHE A 156 -24.85 0.90 -11.20
C PHE A 156 -25.44 0.76 -9.80
N SER A 157 -25.75 -0.46 -9.37
CA SER A 157 -26.35 -0.75 -8.07
C SER A 157 -26.06 -2.21 -7.70
N PRO A 158 -25.76 -2.53 -6.43
CA PRO A 158 -25.62 -3.92 -5.99
C PRO A 158 -26.94 -4.71 -6.04
N TYR A 159 -28.05 -4.08 -6.41
CA TYR A 159 -29.37 -4.69 -6.60
C TYR A 159 -29.75 -4.87 -8.07
N LEU A 160 -28.88 -4.48 -9.01
CA LEU A 160 -29.06 -4.63 -10.44
C LEU A 160 -27.88 -5.41 -11.02
N MET A 161 -28.14 -6.56 -11.62
CA MET A 161 -27.08 -7.38 -12.22
C MET A 161 -27.46 -7.85 -13.62
N LYS A 162 -26.50 -7.82 -14.54
CA LYS A 162 -26.64 -8.55 -15.81
C LYS A 162 -26.20 -9.98 -15.59
N GLY A 163 -26.92 -10.94 -16.13
CA GLY A 163 -26.51 -12.33 -16.06
C GLY A 163 -27.15 -13.25 -17.07
N ASN A 164 -26.67 -14.48 -17.10
CA ASN A 164 -27.29 -15.57 -17.85
C ASN A 164 -27.02 -16.90 -17.16
N ILE A 165 -27.90 -17.86 -17.42
CA ILE A 165 -27.80 -19.23 -16.91
C ILE A 165 -27.80 -20.15 -18.12
N ILE A 166 -26.83 -21.05 -18.18
CA ILE A 166 -26.56 -21.88 -19.35
C ILE A 166 -26.61 -23.33 -18.94
N ARG A 167 -27.37 -24.13 -19.69
CA ARG A 167 -27.31 -25.58 -19.70
C ARG A 167 -26.37 -25.99 -20.83
N ALA A 168 -25.27 -26.65 -20.53
CA ALA A 168 -24.35 -27.15 -21.55
C ALA A 168 -24.33 -28.68 -21.53
N SER A 169 -24.51 -29.30 -22.69
CA SER A 169 -24.50 -30.76 -22.86
C SER A 169 -24.03 -31.14 -24.27
N LYS A 170 -23.75 -32.43 -24.50
CA LYS A 170 -23.40 -32.92 -25.84
C LYS A 170 -24.56 -32.85 -26.83
N ALA A 171 -25.79 -33.04 -26.35
CA ALA A 171 -26.99 -33.02 -27.18
C ALA A 171 -27.31 -31.58 -27.61
N GLU A 172 -27.30 -30.66 -26.65
CA GLU A 172 -27.65 -29.28 -26.89
C GLU A 172 -27.06 -28.37 -25.79
N ASN A 173 -26.68 -27.16 -26.20
CA ASN A 173 -26.42 -26.05 -25.29
C ASN A 173 -27.59 -25.07 -25.37
N SER A 174 -28.12 -24.67 -24.22
CA SER A 174 -29.21 -23.70 -24.14
C SER A 174 -29.00 -22.71 -23.00
N CYS A 175 -29.64 -21.55 -23.07
CA CYS A 175 -29.40 -20.41 -22.19
C CYS A 175 -30.72 -19.70 -21.84
N LEU A 176 -30.85 -19.18 -20.62
CA LEU A 176 -32.06 -18.52 -20.15
C LEU A 176 -32.38 -17.26 -20.97
N PHE A 177 -31.34 -16.50 -21.34
CA PHE A 177 -31.41 -15.39 -22.29
C PHE A 177 -30.67 -15.77 -23.56
N THR A 178 -31.22 -15.41 -24.73
CA THR A 178 -30.63 -15.75 -26.02
C THR A 178 -29.21 -15.20 -26.16
N ILE A 179 -28.26 -16.10 -26.39
CA ILE A 179 -26.89 -15.75 -26.81
C ILE A 179 -26.74 -16.13 -28.28
N LEU A 180 -26.57 -15.14 -29.15
CA LEU A 180 -26.34 -15.33 -30.59
C LEU A 180 -24.85 -15.44 -30.91
N LYS A 181 -24.00 -14.96 -30.01
CA LYS A 181 -22.54 -14.96 -30.22
C LYS A 181 -21.90 -16.34 -30.17
N PRO A 182 -20.70 -16.49 -30.78
CA PRO A 182 -19.96 -17.75 -30.77
C PRO A 182 -19.45 -18.23 -29.42
N ALA A 183 -19.58 -17.46 -28.34
CA ALA A 183 -19.11 -17.81 -27.00
C ALA A 183 -20.20 -17.52 -25.96
N PHE A 184 -20.21 -18.29 -24.87
CA PHE A 184 -21.07 -18.03 -23.70
C PHE A 184 -20.71 -16.75 -22.95
N HIS A 185 -19.44 -16.33 -23.07
CA HIS A 185 -18.89 -15.11 -22.49
C HIS A 185 -19.32 -13.87 -23.28
N ALA A 186 -20.63 -13.62 -23.34
CA ALA A 186 -21.27 -12.55 -24.10
C ALA A 186 -22.09 -11.63 -23.18
N PRO A 187 -21.43 -10.85 -22.29
CA PRO A 187 -22.13 -10.10 -21.25
C PRO A 187 -23.02 -8.95 -21.76
N ASP A 188 -22.86 -8.55 -23.02
CA ASP A 188 -23.77 -7.62 -23.70
C ASP A 188 -25.09 -8.29 -24.11
N GLU A 189 -25.14 -9.62 -24.23
CA GLU A 189 -26.35 -10.42 -24.50
C GLU A 189 -26.97 -11.01 -23.21
N PHE A 190 -26.45 -10.65 -22.04
CA PHE A 190 -27.01 -11.07 -20.76
C PHE A 190 -28.32 -10.34 -20.43
N GLY A 191 -29.24 -11.06 -19.80
CA GLY A 191 -30.48 -10.50 -19.30
C GLY A 191 -30.31 -9.77 -17.98
N LEU A 192 -31.36 -9.10 -17.55
CA LEU A 192 -31.32 -8.23 -16.37
C LEU A 192 -32.05 -8.86 -15.20
N PHE A 193 -31.37 -8.90 -14.05
CA PHE A 193 -31.93 -9.38 -12.79
C PHE A 193 -32.00 -8.25 -11.77
N LEU A 194 -33.18 -8.11 -11.16
CA LEU A 194 -33.52 -7.10 -10.17
C LEU A 194 -33.65 -7.76 -8.80
N LEU A 195 -32.85 -7.34 -7.82
CA LEU A 195 -32.95 -7.82 -6.44
C LEU A 195 -34.02 -7.02 -5.68
N GLY A 196 -35.28 -7.37 -5.93
CA GLY A 196 -36.48 -6.66 -5.48
C GLY A 196 -37.27 -6.05 -6.63
N SER A 197 -38.36 -5.36 -6.30
CA SER A 197 -39.10 -4.55 -7.26
C SER A 197 -38.31 -3.31 -7.66
N ARG A 198 -38.66 -2.69 -8.80
CA ARG A 198 -37.99 -1.43 -9.25
C ARG A 198 -38.12 -0.33 -8.21
N ASP A 199 -39.30 -0.21 -7.61
CA ASP A 199 -39.60 0.77 -6.57
C ASP A 199 -38.76 0.49 -5.31
N GLU A 200 -38.68 -0.77 -4.86
CA GLU A 200 -37.86 -1.16 -3.70
C GLU A 200 -36.37 -0.85 -3.89
N ILE A 201 -35.82 -1.13 -5.08
CA ILE A 201 -34.41 -0.85 -5.40
C ILE A 201 -34.13 0.65 -5.28
N ILE A 202 -35.06 1.47 -5.76
CA ILE A 202 -34.93 2.92 -5.79
C ILE A 202 -35.15 3.52 -4.42
N GLU A 203 -36.16 3.06 -3.68
CA GLU A 203 -36.39 3.46 -2.30
C GLU A 203 -35.17 3.15 -1.43
N ARG A 204 -34.52 1.99 -1.61
CA ARG A 204 -33.25 1.68 -0.93
C ARG A 204 -32.15 2.66 -1.28
N HIS A 205 -31.91 2.93 -2.56
CA HIS A 205 -30.91 3.93 -2.97
C HIS A 205 -31.21 5.34 -2.45
N LEU A 206 -32.46 5.77 -2.55
CA LEU A 206 -32.91 7.07 -2.03
C LEU A 206 -32.73 7.15 -0.51
N SER A 207 -33.04 6.07 0.22
CA SER A 207 -32.86 5.98 1.67
C SER A 207 -31.38 6.06 2.05
N GLU A 208 -30.49 5.34 1.35
CA GLU A 208 -29.05 5.39 1.54
C GLU A 208 -28.49 6.80 1.28
N LEU A 209 -28.91 7.45 0.18
CA LEU A 209 -28.50 8.81 -0.13
C LEU A 209 -29.05 9.82 0.88
N LYS A 210 -30.30 9.68 1.31
CA LYS A 210 -30.88 10.54 2.36
C LYS A 210 -30.14 10.37 3.68
N LYS A 211 -29.71 9.15 4.03
CA LYS A 211 -28.87 8.89 5.19
C LYS A 211 -27.47 9.51 5.05
N LYS A 212 -26.87 9.45 3.86
CA LYS A 212 -25.51 9.96 3.59
C LYS A 212 -25.46 11.49 3.45
N TYR A 213 -26.48 12.10 2.85
CA TYR A 213 -26.47 13.50 2.42
C TYR A 213 -27.60 14.37 3.00
N GLY A 214 -28.53 13.81 3.78
CA GLY A 214 -29.65 14.53 4.40
C GLY A 214 -30.88 14.72 3.49
N HIS A 215 -30.71 14.57 2.18
CA HIS A 215 -31.77 14.61 1.16
C HIS A 215 -31.41 13.72 -0.02
N ALA A 216 -32.42 13.36 -0.82
CA ALA A 216 -32.25 12.56 -2.02
C ALA A 216 -32.96 13.26 -3.21
N PRO A 217 -32.47 13.10 -4.45
CA PRO A 217 -33.09 13.73 -5.61
C PRO A 217 -34.45 13.07 -5.91
N ASN A 218 -35.38 13.85 -6.46
CA ASN A 218 -36.62 13.30 -6.99
C ASN A 218 -36.32 12.57 -8.31
N VAL A 219 -36.46 11.25 -8.32
CA VAL A 219 -36.21 10.42 -9.51
C VAL A 219 -37.43 10.27 -10.43
N GLY A 220 -38.61 10.76 -10.02
CA GLY A 220 -39.86 10.59 -10.76
C GLY A 220 -40.46 9.18 -10.63
N THR A 221 -41.52 8.91 -11.38
CA THR A 221 -42.15 7.58 -11.44
C THR A 221 -41.32 6.64 -12.32
N ILE A 222 -41.17 5.39 -11.90
CA ILE A 222 -40.34 4.38 -12.59
C ILE A 222 -41.26 3.33 -13.21
N ALA A 223 -41.61 3.52 -14.48
CA ALA A 223 -42.55 2.63 -15.16
C ALA A 223 -41.86 1.41 -15.80
N ASN A 224 -40.56 1.50 -16.11
CA ASN A 224 -39.82 0.47 -16.85
C ASN A 224 -38.31 0.44 -16.53
N THR A 225 -37.61 -0.53 -17.15
CA THR A 225 -36.14 -0.63 -17.34
C THR A 225 -35.39 0.69 -17.40
N ALA A 226 -35.64 1.37 -18.51
CA ALA A 226 -34.96 2.59 -18.87
C ALA A 226 -35.21 3.71 -17.84
N ASP A 227 -36.39 3.77 -17.22
CA ASP A 227 -36.68 4.72 -16.15
C ASP A 227 -35.87 4.42 -14.88
N LEU A 228 -35.71 3.13 -14.54
CA LEU A 228 -34.90 2.70 -13.39
C LEU A 228 -33.42 3.01 -13.60
N GLU A 229 -32.87 2.67 -14.76
CA GLU A 229 -31.47 2.99 -15.09
C GLU A 229 -31.24 4.50 -15.17
N LYS A 230 -32.18 5.25 -15.74
CA LYS A 230 -32.12 6.72 -15.77
C LYS A 230 -32.20 7.30 -14.36
N ALA A 231 -33.00 6.71 -13.47
CA ALA A 231 -33.06 7.09 -12.07
C ALA A 231 -31.73 6.76 -11.36
N LEU A 232 -31.18 5.56 -11.52
CA LEU A 232 -29.87 5.17 -10.97
C LEU A 232 -28.73 6.03 -11.52
N LEU A 233 -28.76 6.35 -12.81
CA LEU A 233 -27.80 7.27 -13.43
C LEU A 233 -27.93 8.66 -12.82
N LYS A 234 -29.15 9.19 -12.67
CA LYS A 234 -29.38 10.47 -11.96
C LYS A 234 -28.91 10.43 -10.51
N LEU A 235 -29.05 9.29 -9.82
CA LEU A 235 -28.60 9.10 -8.44
C LEU A 235 -27.06 9.04 -8.38
N ASN A 236 -26.41 8.42 -9.37
CA ASN A 236 -24.97 8.39 -9.51
C ASN A 236 -24.40 9.75 -9.93
N GLU A 237 -25.07 10.46 -10.85
CA GLU A 237 -24.78 11.85 -11.20
C GLU A 237 -24.97 12.75 -9.99
N PHE A 238 -26.04 12.60 -9.23
CA PHE A 238 -26.23 13.33 -7.97
C PHE A 238 -25.13 13.01 -6.96
N THR A 239 -24.71 11.75 -6.86
CA THR A 239 -23.60 11.35 -5.98
C THR A 239 -22.29 11.97 -6.44
N ALA A 240 -21.98 11.91 -7.73
CA ALA A 240 -20.79 12.50 -8.33
C ALA A 240 -20.81 14.03 -8.24
N ASP A 241 -21.96 14.67 -8.44
CA ASP A 241 -22.17 16.12 -8.28
C ASP A 241 -22.02 16.51 -6.81
N ARG A 242 -22.51 15.71 -5.86
CA ARG A 242 -22.33 15.96 -4.42
C ARG A 242 -20.91 15.68 -3.96
N GLU A 243 -20.23 14.70 -4.53
CA GLU A 243 -18.81 14.45 -4.28
C GLU A 243 -17.96 15.56 -4.90
N ALA A 244 -18.27 16.00 -6.12
CA ALA A 244 -17.64 17.15 -6.74
C ALA A 244 -17.96 18.46 -6.02
N GLU A 245 -19.19 18.64 -5.51
CA GLU A 245 -19.57 19.79 -4.68
C GLU A 245 -18.88 19.71 -3.33
N ARG A 246 -18.78 18.53 -2.71
CA ARG A 246 -18.00 18.32 -1.48
C ARG A 246 -16.53 18.60 -1.73
N ASP A 247 -15.98 18.15 -2.84
CA ASP A 247 -14.58 18.37 -3.23
C ASP A 247 -14.34 19.82 -3.63
N GLN A 248 -15.34 20.50 -4.22
CA GLN A 248 -15.34 21.93 -4.49
C GLN A 248 -15.56 22.74 -3.21
N GLN A 249 -16.31 22.25 -2.24
CA GLN A 249 -16.50 22.84 -0.91
C GLN A 249 -15.27 22.59 -0.06
N LEU A 250 -14.57 21.47 -0.21
CA LEU A 250 -13.26 21.21 0.37
C LEU A 250 -12.22 22.09 -0.30
N ALA A 251 -12.18 22.16 -1.63
CA ALA A 251 -11.31 23.08 -2.37
C ALA A 251 -11.65 24.53 -2.05
N SER A 252 -12.93 24.86 -1.85
CA SER A 252 -13.39 26.18 -1.45
C SER A 252 -13.09 26.45 0.01
N ALA A 253 -13.17 25.47 0.91
CA ALA A 253 -12.75 25.58 2.30
C ALA A 253 -11.23 25.68 2.41
N LEU A 254 -10.50 25.03 1.50
CA LEU A 254 -9.05 25.19 1.30
C LEU A 254 -8.73 26.54 0.64
N SER A 255 -9.64 27.12 -0.16
CA SER A 255 -9.50 28.45 -0.78
C SER A 255 -10.07 29.61 0.07
N LEU A 256 -10.94 29.31 1.04
CA LEU A 256 -11.37 30.13 2.18
C LEU A 256 -10.35 29.96 3.32
N GLY A 257 -9.55 28.90 3.26
CA GLY A 257 -8.13 28.85 3.57
C GLY A 257 -7.27 29.64 2.58
N LYS A 258 -7.83 30.69 1.93
CA LYS A 258 -7.23 32.01 2.08
C LYS A 258 -7.13 32.21 3.60
N VAL A 259 -6.07 31.63 4.16
CA VAL A 259 -5.16 32.36 5.01
C VAL A 259 -5.14 33.72 4.34
N ASP A 260 -5.99 34.64 4.85
CA ASP A 260 -5.66 36.04 4.75
C ASP A 260 -4.17 36.02 4.94
N LYS A 261 -3.41 36.53 3.97
CA LYS A 261 -2.04 36.93 4.27
C LYS A 261 -2.22 37.62 5.61
N VAL A 262 -1.78 36.96 6.68
CA VAL A 262 -1.82 37.55 7.99
C VAL A 262 -0.72 38.57 7.80
N THR A 263 -1.13 39.72 7.27
CA THR A 263 -0.55 41.01 7.49
C THR A 263 -0.86 41.43 8.92
N GLY A 264 -1.38 40.52 9.77
CA GLY A 264 -0.98 40.50 11.16
C GLY A 264 0.53 40.54 11.16
N THR A 265 1.05 41.69 11.58
CA THR A 265 2.32 41.85 12.28
C THR A 265 3.15 40.59 12.17
N SER A 266 4.08 40.60 11.21
CA SER A 266 5.08 39.56 11.00
C SER A 266 5.28 38.75 12.28
N ALA A 267 5.11 37.42 12.22
CA ALA A 267 5.55 36.53 13.29
C ALA A 267 7.03 36.78 13.72
N ALA A 268 7.75 37.62 12.98
CA ALA A 268 9.05 38.22 13.31
C ALA A 268 9.17 38.96 14.66
N SER A 269 8.15 39.00 15.53
CA SER A 269 8.31 39.56 16.90
C SER A 269 8.18 38.56 18.04
N PHE A 270 7.82 37.30 17.79
CA PHE A 270 7.97 36.27 18.81
C PHE A 270 9.28 35.53 18.53
N PRO A 271 10.35 35.75 19.31
CA PRO A 271 11.53 34.93 19.18
C PRO A 271 11.11 33.48 19.44
N ILE A 272 11.20 32.66 18.38
CA ILE A 272 11.08 31.22 18.52
C ILE A 272 12.17 30.82 19.52
N SER A 273 11.80 30.11 20.60
CA SER A 273 12.81 29.63 21.54
C SER A 273 13.84 28.82 20.77
N LYS A 274 15.13 28.98 21.10
CA LYS A 274 16.24 28.28 20.43
C LYS A 274 16.05 26.77 20.36
N CYS A 275 15.33 26.17 21.31
CA CYS A 275 15.01 24.74 21.31
C CYS A 275 14.09 24.31 20.15
N TRP A 276 13.35 25.25 19.53
CA TRP A 276 12.47 25.00 18.38
C TRP A 276 13.12 25.40 17.05
N GLU A 277 14.30 26.03 17.07
CA GLU A 277 15.07 26.29 15.87
C GLU A 277 15.54 24.97 15.25
N ILE A 278 15.46 24.87 13.93
CA ILE A 278 15.92 23.66 13.26
C ILE A 278 17.44 23.67 13.20
N GLN A 279 18.03 22.68 13.86
CA GLN A 279 19.47 22.56 14.01
C GLN A 279 20.16 22.38 12.66
N GLU A 280 21.43 22.78 12.58
CA GLU A 280 22.28 22.46 11.43
C GLU A 280 22.99 21.14 11.65
N PHE A 281 23.13 20.36 10.59
CA PHE A 281 23.95 19.16 10.56
C PHE A 281 24.97 19.30 9.43
N MET A 282 26.26 19.23 9.77
CA MET A 282 27.36 19.43 8.83
C MET A 282 27.26 20.75 8.02
N GLY A 283 26.89 21.84 8.70
CA GLY A 283 26.81 23.18 8.09
C GLY A 283 25.63 23.38 7.14
N LYS A 284 24.68 22.45 7.07
CA LYS A 284 23.40 22.67 6.41
C LYS A 284 22.25 22.36 7.34
N LYS A 285 21.16 23.09 7.13
CA LYS A 285 19.88 22.76 7.71
C LYS A 285 19.41 21.39 7.22
N PHE A 286 19.48 21.12 5.91
CA PHE A 286 18.90 19.93 5.29
C PHE A 286 19.85 19.19 4.34
N TRP A 287 19.78 17.86 4.36
CA TRP A 287 20.44 16.95 3.42
C TRP A 287 19.45 15.96 2.81
N VAL A 288 19.63 15.68 1.52
CA VAL A 288 19.12 14.44 0.91
C VAL A 288 20.23 13.41 0.97
N GLN A 289 19.91 12.20 1.43
CA GLN A 289 20.84 11.09 1.53
C GLN A 289 20.60 10.08 0.41
N LEU A 290 21.67 9.70 -0.29
CA LEU A 290 21.63 8.84 -1.48
C LEU A 290 22.55 7.63 -1.34
N ILE A 291 22.15 6.47 -1.84
CA ILE A 291 23.03 5.30 -1.92
C ILE A 291 23.58 5.16 -3.34
N PRO A 292 24.89 5.33 -3.56
CA PRO A 292 25.47 5.11 -4.88
C PRO A 292 25.48 3.61 -5.24
N GLN A 293 24.72 3.22 -6.27
CA GLN A 293 24.72 1.85 -6.81
C GLN A 293 25.94 1.51 -7.68
N ASP A 294 26.07 0.22 -8.02
CA ASP A 294 27.10 -0.36 -8.89
C ASP A 294 28.53 -0.02 -8.48
N GLY A 295 28.77 0.06 -7.15
CA GLY A 295 30.08 0.44 -6.62
C GLY A 295 30.53 1.82 -7.11
N GLY A 296 29.61 2.78 -7.30
CA GLY A 296 29.91 4.15 -7.72
C GLY A 296 30.11 4.35 -9.22
N ASN A 297 29.92 3.31 -10.04
CA ASN A 297 30.04 3.42 -11.51
C ASN A 297 29.08 4.45 -12.11
N PHE A 298 27.88 4.58 -11.55
CA PHE A 298 26.91 5.60 -11.96
C PHE A 298 27.42 7.03 -11.75
N LEU A 299 28.11 7.29 -10.64
CA LEU A 299 28.76 8.57 -10.38
C LEU A 299 29.99 8.80 -11.29
N ARG A 300 30.64 7.72 -11.74
CA ARG A 300 31.84 7.76 -12.60
C ARG A 300 31.53 7.98 -14.08
N LYS A 301 30.45 7.38 -14.62
CA LYS A 301 30.21 7.25 -16.08
C LYS A 301 29.42 8.39 -16.76
N GLY A 302 29.10 9.48 -16.05
CA GLY A 302 28.74 10.76 -16.69
C GLY A 302 27.30 10.87 -17.20
N SER A 303 26.47 11.50 -16.37
CA SER A 303 25.26 12.30 -16.64
C SER A 303 24.57 12.63 -15.31
N ALA A 304 24.71 11.73 -14.32
CA ALA A 304 24.23 11.91 -12.95
C ALA A 304 24.81 13.15 -12.27
N THR A 305 26.10 13.41 -12.45
CA THR A 305 26.81 14.56 -11.86
C THR A 305 26.39 15.90 -12.47
N ASP A 306 25.72 15.89 -13.62
CA ASP A 306 25.23 17.12 -14.25
C ASP A 306 23.93 17.59 -13.60
N ILE A 307 23.25 16.72 -12.87
CA ILE A 307 22.02 17.03 -12.14
C ILE A 307 22.40 17.61 -10.76
N PRO A 308 21.99 18.86 -10.44
CA PRO A 308 22.32 19.54 -9.17
C PRO A 308 22.02 18.71 -7.92
N PHE A 309 20.88 18.00 -7.92
CA PHE A 309 20.45 17.09 -6.87
C PHE A 309 21.57 16.15 -6.37
N PHE A 310 22.27 15.48 -7.29
CA PHE A 310 23.34 14.56 -6.93
C PHE A 310 24.58 15.26 -6.39
N ARG A 311 24.85 16.50 -6.81
CA ARG A 311 25.98 17.30 -6.35
C ARG A 311 25.76 17.91 -4.97
N GLU A 312 24.52 17.99 -4.49
CA GLU A 312 24.22 18.63 -3.21
C GLU A 312 23.80 17.62 -2.13
N ALA A 313 23.72 16.34 -2.50
CA ALA A 313 23.37 15.23 -1.61
C ALA A 313 24.52 14.77 -0.71
N MET A 314 24.15 14.05 0.34
CA MET A 314 25.01 13.24 1.19
C MET A 314 25.01 11.79 0.67
N TYR A 315 26.16 11.13 0.68
CA TYR A 315 26.27 9.74 0.22
C TYR A 315 26.30 8.74 1.37
N ASN A 316 25.36 7.80 1.34
CA ASN A 316 25.26 6.67 2.25
C ASN A 316 25.92 5.42 1.66
N LEU A 317 26.95 4.95 2.33
CA LEU A 317 27.68 3.75 1.96
C LEU A 317 27.01 2.56 2.65
N LYS A 318 26.12 1.84 1.92
CA LYS A 318 25.38 0.66 2.42
C LYS A 318 26.22 -0.62 2.32
N HIS A 319 25.90 -1.57 3.20
CA HIS A 319 26.71 -2.76 3.42
C HIS A 319 26.66 -3.80 2.26
N PHE A 320 27.72 -3.92 1.46
CA PHE A 320 27.96 -5.07 0.58
C PHE A 320 28.85 -6.09 1.33
N LYS A 321 28.28 -7.26 1.65
CA LYS A 321 28.80 -8.54 2.24
C LYS A 321 30.27 -8.75 2.71
N SER A 322 31.28 -7.94 2.36
CA SER A 322 32.71 -8.19 2.61
C SER A 322 33.31 -7.53 3.85
N GLY A 323 32.60 -6.66 4.57
CA GLY A 323 32.98 -6.19 5.90
C GLY A 323 34.12 -5.16 5.99
N ASP A 324 34.86 -4.85 4.93
CA ASP A 324 36.07 -4.00 5.05
C ASP A 324 35.97 -2.66 4.27
N TYR A 325 35.00 -1.80 4.61
CA TYR A 325 34.73 -0.54 3.88
C TYR A 325 35.88 0.45 3.90
N PHE A 326 36.57 0.56 5.03
CA PHE A 326 37.72 1.46 5.15
C PHE A 326 38.81 0.98 4.19
N LYS A 327 39.08 -0.32 4.14
CA LYS A 327 39.98 -0.91 3.16
C LYS A 327 39.51 -0.70 1.72
N VAL A 328 38.22 -0.85 1.43
CA VAL A 328 37.67 -0.55 0.09
C VAL A 328 37.88 0.93 -0.29
N LEU A 329 37.63 1.86 0.63
CA LEU A 329 37.81 3.30 0.41
C LEU A 329 39.28 3.72 0.31
N LEU A 330 40.18 3.00 0.99
CA LEU A 330 41.60 3.33 1.16
C LEU A 330 42.57 2.53 0.28
N GLU A 331 42.32 1.25 0.00
CA GLU A 331 43.31 0.29 -0.53
C GLU A 331 43.03 -0.28 -1.93
N ALA A 332 41.85 -0.08 -2.52
CA ALA A 332 41.70 -0.43 -3.93
C ALA A 332 42.57 0.52 -4.78
N SER A 333 43.31 -0.04 -5.75
CA SER A 333 44.07 0.76 -6.72
C SER A 333 43.17 1.91 -7.22
N PRO A 334 43.69 3.14 -7.38
CA PRO A 334 42.92 4.29 -7.84
C PRO A 334 42.18 4.09 -9.17
N GLU A 335 42.38 2.96 -9.86
CA GLU A 335 41.77 2.64 -11.15
C GLU A 335 40.58 1.66 -11.04
N ASP A 336 40.53 0.84 -9.98
CA ASP A 336 39.61 -0.31 -9.87
C ASP A 336 38.37 -0.10 -8.98
N ASN A 337 38.40 0.86 -8.04
CA ASN A 337 37.22 1.15 -7.19
C ASN A 337 36.53 2.46 -7.57
N ALA A 338 35.49 2.34 -8.41
CA ALA A 338 34.71 3.47 -8.89
C ALA A 338 34.10 4.33 -7.77
N LEU A 339 33.74 3.76 -6.62
CA LEU A 339 33.16 4.48 -5.48
C LEU A 339 34.20 5.33 -4.78
N GLY A 340 35.36 4.75 -4.47
CA GLY A 340 36.48 5.51 -3.86
C GLY A 340 36.93 6.66 -4.77
N ILE A 341 36.99 6.44 -6.08
CA ILE A 341 37.31 7.49 -7.06
C ILE A 341 36.23 8.58 -7.07
N ALA A 342 34.96 8.20 -7.14
CA ALA A 342 33.85 9.15 -7.15
C ALA A 342 33.83 9.99 -5.87
N LEU A 343 33.99 9.38 -4.69
CA LEU A 343 34.02 10.07 -3.39
C LEU A 343 35.24 10.97 -3.19
N ARG A 344 36.37 10.69 -3.88
CA ARG A 344 37.54 11.58 -3.89
C ARG A 344 37.36 12.77 -4.84
N LYS A 345 36.60 12.60 -5.93
CA LYS A 345 36.28 13.67 -6.89
C LYS A 345 35.15 14.60 -6.42
N THR A 346 34.34 14.13 -5.49
CA THR A 346 33.19 14.82 -4.93
C THR A 346 33.61 15.41 -3.57
N ASN A 347 33.11 16.59 -3.17
CA ASN A 347 33.31 17.21 -1.85
C ASN A 347 32.14 16.97 -0.86
N GLN A 348 31.28 16.02 -1.19
CA GLN A 348 30.00 15.79 -0.53
C GLN A 348 30.22 15.03 0.79
N PRO A 349 29.36 15.25 1.81
CA PRO A 349 29.40 14.45 3.01
C PRO A 349 29.16 12.97 2.74
N VAL A 350 29.80 12.13 3.53
CA VAL A 350 29.71 10.67 3.46
C VAL A 350 29.30 10.11 4.80
N MET A 351 28.50 9.05 4.77
CA MET A 351 28.08 8.32 5.95
C MET A 351 28.11 6.82 5.68
N ILE A 352 28.21 6.02 6.73
CA ILE A 352 28.20 4.56 6.62
C ILE A 352 26.97 4.04 7.35
N ASN A 353 26.16 3.22 6.68
CA ASN A 353 25.04 2.54 7.32
C ASN A 353 25.46 1.16 7.86
N ALA A 354 25.19 0.92 9.14
CA ALA A 354 25.42 -0.32 9.87
C ALA A 354 24.12 -1.13 9.99
N THR A 355 24.17 -2.41 9.61
CA THR A 355 23.00 -3.30 9.67
C THR A 355 22.73 -3.85 11.08
N CYS A 356 21.46 -4.17 11.37
CA CYS A 356 21.05 -4.81 12.62
C CYS A 356 21.52 -6.27 12.69
N THR A 357 22.70 -6.51 13.23
CA THR A 357 23.10 -7.88 13.59
C THR A 357 24.02 -7.82 14.78
N VAL A 358 23.64 -8.51 15.84
CA VAL A 358 24.46 -8.57 17.05
C VAL A 358 25.80 -9.23 16.71
N PHE A 359 26.89 -8.53 17.01
CA PHE A 359 28.23 -8.93 16.61
C PHE A 359 29.22 -8.80 17.77
N PRO A 360 29.81 -9.91 18.24
CA PRO A 360 30.97 -9.85 19.13
C PRO A 360 32.17 -9.23 18.41
N LYS A 361 32.93 -8.39 19.13
CA LYS A 361 34.21 -7.83 18.65
C LYS A 361 35.16 -8.94 18.18
N SER A 362 35.24 -10.04 18.93
CA SER A 362 36.07 -11.22 18.60
C SER A 362 35.68 -11.93 17.30
N LYS A 363 34.43 -11.76 16.83
CA LYS A 363 33.96 -12.33 15.55
C LYS A 363 34.00 -11.31 14.42
N SER A 364 34.16 -10.01 14.72
CA SER A 364 34.32 -8.97 13.71
C SER A 364 35.54 -9.31 12.86
N LYS A 365 35.32 -9.58 11.57
CA LYS A 365 36.41 -9.84 10.60
C LYS A 365 37.21 -8.58 10.26
N ILE A 366 37.04 -7.54 11.07
CA ILE A 366 37.32 -6.15 10.71
C ILE A 366 38.44 -5.71 11.61
N THR A 367 39.64 -5.99 11.11
CA THR A 367 40.92 -5.68 11.76
C THR A 367 41.39 -4.32 11.26
N LEU A 368 40.60 -3.27 11.50
CA LEU A 368 41.05 -1.92 11.15
C LEU A 368 42.14 -1.52 12.13
N SER A 369 43.35 -1.33 11.59
CA SER A 369 44.44 -0.74 12.38
C SER A 369 44.15 0.73 12.67
N ASP A 370 44.70 1.26 13.76
CA ASP A 370 44.63 2.69 14.07
C ASP A 370 45.11 3.55 12.89
N ALA A 371 46.16 3.09 12.20
CA ALA A 371 46.69 3.75 11.00
C ALA A 371 45.65 3.83 9.87
N THR A 372 44.86 2.76 9.64
CA THR A 372 43.77 2.75 8.65
C THR A 372 42.70 3.77 9.01
N ILE A 373 42.33 3.87 10.29
CA ILE A 373 41.33 4.83 10.77
C ILE A 373 41.84 6.26 10.67
N GLU A 374 43.11 6.51 11.02
CA GLU A 374 43.75 7.81 10.86
C GLU A 374 43.81 8.25 9.40
N GLN A 375 44.16 7.33 8.49
CA GLN A 375 44.15 7.60 7.07
C GLN A 375 42.76 7.96 6.57
N PHE A 376 41.72 7.23 7.00
CA PHE A 376 40.34 7.55 6.68
C PHE A 376 39.92 8.92 7.20
N LEU A 377 40.18 9.22 8.47
CA LEU A 377 39.83 10.51 9.07
C LEU A 377 40.59 11.66 8.43
N THR A 378 41.82 11.44 7.98
CA THR A 378 42.59 12.44 7.22
C THR A 378 41.95 12.74 5.87
N LEU A 379 41.47 11.71 5.16
CA LEU A 379 40.86 11.86 3.83
C LEU A 379 39.39 12.32 3.85
N TYR A 380 38.63 11.86 4.83
CA TYR A 380 37.17 12.03 4.86
C TYR A 380 36.66 12.69 6.13
N GLY A 381 37.45 12.88 7.19
CA GLY A 381 36.96 13.23 8.52
C GLY A 381 36.14 14.53 8.58
N SER A 382 36.50 15.56 7.81
CA SER A 382 35.72 16.80 7.71
C SER A 382 34.38 16.64 6.99
N ARG A 383 34.23 15.57 6.22
CA ARG A 383 33.04 15.22 5.41
C ARG A 383 32.34 13.98 5.94
N PHE A 384 32.85 13.33 6.99
CA PHE A 384 32.28 12.11 7.51
C PHE A 384 31.18 12.45 8.53
N ALA A 385 29.94 12.22 8.13
CA ALA A 385 28.76 12.51 8.94
C ALA A 385 28.61 11.56 10.12
N GLY A 386 29.11 10.32 9.97
CA GLY A 386 29.07 9.31 11.01
C GLY A 386 28.72 7.91 10.53
N MET A 387 28.66 6.99 11.50
CA MET A 387 28.18 5.62 11.33
C MET A 387 26.77 5.51 11.90
N PHE A 388 25.81 5.33 11.02
CA PHE A 388 24.39 5.33 11.32
C PHE A 388 23.86 3.91 11.31
N SER A 389 22.97 3.56 12.24
CA SER A 389 22.20 2.32 12.12
C SER A 389 20.75 2.64 11.82
N ASP A 390 20.30 2.22 10.64
CA ASP A 390 18.96 2.49 10.10
C ASP A 390 17.93 1.42 10.53
N GLU A 391 18.14 0.77 11.68
CA GLU A 391 17.23 -0.24 12.24
C GLU A 391 16.88 0.01 13.72
N SER A 392 15.65 -0.30 14.14
CA SER A 392 15.14 0.00 15.49
C SER A 392 15.72 -0.90 16.58
N PHE A 393 16.21 -0.33 17.69
CA PHE A 393 16.62 -1.10 18.88
C PHE A 393 15.47 -1.93 19.49
N GLY A 394 14.23 -1.48 19.30
CA GLY A 394 13.05 -1.98 20.01
C GLY A 394 12.62 -3.41 19.64
N HIS A 395 12.85 -3.84 18.41
CA HIS A 395 12.30 -5.13 17.93
C HIS A 395 12.83 -6.37 18.67
N ASN A 396 13.92 -6.24 19.45
CA ASN A 396 14.60 -7.39 20.06
C ASN A 396 15.23 -7.09 21.43
N TYR A 397 14.73 -6.14 22.23
CA TYR A 397 15.33 -5.75 23.53
C TYR A 397 15.72 -6.97 24.40
N THR A 398 14.80 -7.89 24.68
CA THR A 398 15.04 -9.07 25.52
C THR A 398 16.09 -10.01 24.93
N ARG A 399 16.05 -10.23 23.62
CA ARG A 399 17.05 -11.03 22.90
C ARG A 399 18.44 -10.41 23.02
N CYS A 400 18.53 -9.09 22.89
CA CYS A 400 19.77 -8.34 23.01
C CYS A 400 20.33 -8.40 24.43
N ALA A 401 19.48 -8.20 25.45
CA ALA A 401 19.88 -8.27 26.85
C ALA A 401 20.40 -9.66 27.22
N ASN A 402 19.70 -10.72 26.78
CA ASN A 402 20.11 -12.10 26.98
C ASN A 402 21.45 -12.42 26.30
N PHE A 403 21.65 -11.92 25.08
CA PHE A 403 22.91 -12.11 24.35
C PHE A 403 24.10 -11.50 25.12
N MET A 404 23.89 -10.37 25.79
CA MET A 404 24.91 -9.71 26.61
C MET A 404 25.01 -10.25 28.03
N GLY A 405 24.24 -11.29 28.40
CA GLY A 405 24.24 -11.84 29.75
C GLY A 405 23.70 -10.89 30.83
N LEU A 406 22.92 -9.88 30.43
CA LEU A 406 22.27 -8.96 31.36
C LEU A 406 21.11 -9.65 32.06
N GLN A 407 20.93 -9.34 33.35
CA GLN A 407 19.81 -9.88 34.11
C GLN A 407 18.48 -9.29 33.59
N PRO A 408 17.40 -10.08 33.58
CA PRO A 408 16.07 -9.55 33.28
C PRO A 408 15.73 -8.37 34.20
N PRO A 409 15.34 -7.20 33.66
CA PRO A 409 15.07 -6.03 34.47
C PRO A 409 13.77 -6.24 35.26
N LYS A 410 13.74 -5.77 36.52
CA LYS A 410 12.56 -5.80 37.39
C LYS A 410 11.74 -4.51 37.31
N THR A 411 12.38 -3.42 36.85
CA THR A 411 11.77 -2.09 36.72
C THR A 411 12.09 -1.49 35.36
N ARG A 412 11.34 -0.46 34.95
CA ARG A 412 11.62 0.29 33.71
C ARG A 412 12.98 0.99 33.77
N GLU A 413 13.37 1.48 34.93
CA GLU A 413 14.70 2.08 35.15
C GLU A 413 15.82 1.06 34.96
N GLU A 414 15.65 -0.15 35.50
CA GLU A 414 16.60 -1.23 35.26
C GLU A 414 16.67 -1.60 33.77
N ALA A 415 15.53 -1.53 33.06
CA ALA A 415 15.49 -1.78 31.63
C ALA A 415 16.19 -0.68 30.82
N LEU A 416 15.99 0.59 31.19
CA LEU A 416 16.69 1.73 30.60
C LEU A 416 18.21 1.64 30.85
N ALA A 417 18.62 1.32 32.08
CA ALA A 417 20.03 1.11 32.42
C ALA A 417 20.64 -0.08 31.68
N ASN A 418 19.88 -1.16 31.48
CA ASN A 418 20.31 -2.28 30.63
C ASN A 418 20.43 -1.84 29.16
N MET A 419 19.50 -1.04 28.65
CA MET A 419 19.59 -0.46 27.31
C MET A 419 20.87 0.36 27.16
N GLU A 420 21.19 1.23 28.12
CA GLU A 420 22.42 2.03 28.10
C GLU A 420 23.66 1.14 28.09
N LYS A 421 23.73 0.13 28.97
CA LYS A 421 24.83 -0.85 28.99
C LYS A 421 25.01 -1.56 27.67
N MET A 422 23.91 -2.02 27.07
CA MET A 422 23.93 -2.65 25.75
C MET A 422 24.40 -1.68 24.68
N TYR A 423 23.93 -0.44 24.76
CA TYR A 423 24.26 0.61 23.80
C TYR A 423 25.74 0.96 23.87
N GLN A 424 26.31 1.10 25.06
CA GLN A 424 27.69 1.52 25.29
C GLN A 424 28.71 0.37 25.32
N CYS A 425 28.30 -0.88 25.09
CA CYS A 425 29.17 -2.05 25.18
C CYS A 425 30.28 -2.04 24.12
N GLU A 426 31.54 -2.03 24.56
CA GLU A 426 32.73 -1.97 23.69
C GLU A 426 33.25 -3.35 23.25
N GLU A 427 32.63 -4.42 23.74
CA GLU A 427 33.00 -5.81 23.40
C GLU A 427 31.98 -6.45 22.45
N GLN A 428 30.76 -5.89 22.40
CA GLN A 428 29.66 -6.41 21.59
C GLN A 428 28.79 -5.24 21.14
N THR A 429 28.36 -5.29 19.89
CA THR A 429 27.47 -4.26 19.35
C THR A 429 26.20 -4.88 18.80
N LEU A 430 25.05 -4.24 19.07
CA LEU A 430 23.73 -4.73 18.61
C LEU A 430 23.49 -4.42 17.14
N PHE A 431 24.02 -3.30 16.69
CA PHE A 431 24.14 -2.91 15.29
C PHE A 431 25.55 -3.27 14.86
N GLN A 432 25.83 -3.62 13.61
CA GLN A 432 27.22 -3.77 13.11
C GLN A 432 27.95 -2.41 13.02
N ASN A 433 27.81 -1.58 14.05
CA ASN A 433 28.35 -0.25 14.17
C ASN A 433 29.69 -0.33 14.90
N TRP A 434 30.75 -0.58 14.14
CA TRP A 434 32.10 -0.73 14.70
C TRP A 434 32.66 0.55 15.31
N ALA A 435 31.99 1.70 15.14
CA ALA A 435 32.36 2.93 15.83
C ALA A 435 32.41 2.74 17.35
N VAL A 436 31.60 1.83 17.91
CA VAL A 436 31.62 1.52 19.35
C VAL A 436 32.95 0.92 19.82
N PHE A 437 33.68 0.26 18.93
CA PHE A 437 34.95 -0.40 19.24
C PHE A 437 36.16 0.53 19.16
N HIS A 438 36.00 1.75 18.63
CA HIS A 438 37.11 2.65 18.40
C HIS A 438 36.84 4.07 18.94
N PRO A 439 37.62 4.58 19.91
CA PRO A 439 37.36 5.87 20.57
C PRO A 439 37.20 7.07 19.62
N LYS A 440 38.01 7.14 18.54
CA LYS A 440 37.93 8.26 17.57
C LYS A 440 36.64 8.23 16.73
N LEU A 441 36.05 7.06 16.54
CA LEU A 441 34.83 6.88 15.75
C LEU A 441 33.58 6.87 16.64
N LYS A 442 33.70 6.49 17.92
CA LYS A 442 32.58 6.42 18.88
C LYS A 442 31.77 7.72 18.96
N LYS A 443 32.44 8.88 18.90
CA LYS A 443 31.77 10.21 18.86
C LYS A 443 30.98 10.50 17.59
N LEU A 444 31.17 9.71 16.55
CA LEU A 444 30.51 9.80 15.24
C LEU A 444 29.48 8.67 15.05
N ARG A 445 29.20 7.91 16.12
CA ARG A 445 28.15 6.91 16.15
C ARG A 445 26.80 7.61 16.26
N SER A 446 25.82 7.13 15.49
CA SER A 446 24.41 7.47 15.68
C SER A 446 23.56 6.24 15.40
N THR A 447 22.49 6.07 16.16
CA THR A 447 21.32 5.31 15.73
C THR A 447 20.43 6.24 14.96
N ALA A 448 20.28 5.95 13.69
CA ALA A 448 19.46 6.76 12.82
C ALA A 448 17.97 6.51 12.98
N THR A 449 17.60 5.38 13.59
CA THR A 449 16.21 4.97 13.72
C THR A 449 16.01 4.27 15.06
N ALA A 450 15.65 5.00 16.10
CA ALA A 450 15.16 4.39 17.34
C ALA A 450 13.63 4.57 17.47
N THR A 451 13.07 5.45 16.63
CA THR A 451 11.66 5.83 16.44
C THR A 451 10.97 6.23 17.74
N PHE A 452 10.72 5.28 18.64
CA PHE A 452 10.16 5.55 19.97
C PHE A 452 11.23 5.67 21.05
N LEU A 453 12.47 5.25 20.77
CA LEU A 453 13.58 5.28 21.73
C LEU A 453 14.58 6.43 21.50
N ASP A 454 14.20 7.43 20.68
CA ASP A 454 15.10 8.51 20.29
C ASP A 454 15.55 9.36 21.48
N HIS A 455 14.67 9.60 22.45
CA HIS A 455 15.00 10.34 23.66
C HIS A 455 16.09 9.64 24.47
N GLN A 456 15.98 8.33 24.67
CA GLN A 456 16.95 7.56 25.44
C GLN A 456 18.31 7.59 24.75
N ILE A 457 18.34 7.37 23.44
CA ILE A 457 19.62 7.30 22.73
C ILE A 457 20.30 8.67 22.60
N LEU A 458 19.52 9.74 22.37
CA LEU A 458 20.07 11.10 22.48
C LEU A 458 20.58 11.40 23.89
N GLY A 459 19.87 10.93 24.93
CA GLY A 459 20.33 10.99 26.32
C GLY A 459 21.65 10.25 26.56
N PHE A 460 21.91 9.16 25.83
CA PHE A 460 23.18 8.41 25.87
C PHE A 460 24.31 9.08 25.08
N GLY A 461 24.06 10.25 24.47
CA GLY A 461 25.08 11.07 23.81
C GLY A 461 25.11 10.94 22.29
N ASP A 462 24.11 10.33 21.65
CA ASP A 462 24.04 10.30 20.20
C ASP A 462 23.95 11.73 19.60
N PRO A 463 24.55 11.95 18.43
CA PRO A 463 24.58 13.26 17.79
C PRO A 463 23.28 13.61 17.08
N MET A 464 22.39 12.64 16.84
CA MET A 464 21.16 12.79 16.06
C MET A 464 20.19 11.64 16.37
N SER A 465 18.89 11.94 16.41
CA SER A 465 17.80 10.97 16.47
C SER A 465 17.32 10.59 15.07
N GLY A 466 16.46 9.57 14.98
CA GLY A 466 15.62 9.49 13.79
C GLY A 466 14.59 8.38 13.79
N SER A 467 13.79 8.42 12.74
CA SER A 467 12.65 7.54 12.58
C SER A 467 12.68 6.85 11.22
N GLU A 468 12.43 5.55 11.28
CA GLU A 468 11.95 4.78 10.14
C GLU A 468 10.47 5.09 9.89
N ILE A 469 10.15 5.44 8.65
CA ILE A 469 8.79 5.59 8.14
C ILE A 469 8.66 4.68 6.91
N GLY A 470 7.83 3.64 6.96
CA GLY A 470 7.83 2.65 5.88
C GLY A 470 7.31 1.28 6.31
N GLY A 471 6.88 0.47 5.33
CA GLY A 471 6.31 -0.85 5.57
C GLY A 471 5.08 -0.88 6.49
N PRO A 472 4.90 -1.91 7.36
CA PRO A 472 3.83 -1.93 8.36
C PRO A 472 3.94 -0.81 9.41
N GLY A 473 5.00 0.00 9.40
CA GLY A 473 5.19 1.16 10.28
C GLY A 473 4.59 2.48 9.77
N ILE A 474 4.19 2.54 8.50
CA ILE A 474 3.57 3.74 7.89
C ILE A 474 2.31 4.18 8.67
N ASP A 475 1.60 3.21 9.24
CA ASP A 475 0.42 3.34 10.08
C ASP A 475 0.53 4.41 11.20
N TYR A 476 1.75 4.80 11.58
CA TYR A 476 2.01 5.73 12.68
C TYR A 476 2.97 6.87 12.33
N MET A 477 3.14 7.22 11.05
CA MET A 477 4.14 8.19 10.60
C MET A 477 4.10 9.52 11.38
N ALA A 478 2.93 10.12 11.58
CA ALA A 478 2.79 11.38 12.32
C ALA A 478 3.27 11.27 13.77
N LEU A 479 2.95 10.15 14.41
CA LEU A 479 3.36 9.84 15.78
C LEU A 479 4.88 9.62 15.86
N GLN A 480 5.45 8.83 14.95
CA GLN A 480 6.89 8.55 14.90
C GLN A 480 7.70 9.85 14.74
N MET A 481 7.25 10.75 13.86
CA MET A 481 7.87 12.06 13.70
C MET A 481 7.72 12.94 14.94
N ALA A 482 6.58 12.90 15.64
CA ALA A 482 6.41 13.63 16.89
C ALA A 482 7.46 13.21 17.95
N PHE A 483 7.80 11.91 18.00
CA PHE A 483 8.88 11.40 18.85
C PHE A 483 10.26 11.88 18.40
N SER A 484 10.66 11.61 17.16
CA SER A 484 12.01 11.95 16.69
C SER A 484 12.28 13.46 16.71
N ARG A 485 11.29 14.25 16.29
CA ARG A 485 11.36 15.72 16.31
C ARG A 485 11.40 16.27 17.72
N GLY A 486 10.53 15.76 18.60
CA GLY A 486 10.49 16.17 20.00
C GLY A 486 11.77 15.81 20.75
N ALA A 487 12.35 14.63 20.51
CA ALA A 487 13.66 14.24 21.02
C ALA A 487 14.77 15.18 20.52
N GLY A 488 14.82 15.44 19.20
CA GLY A 488 15.79 16.37 18.62
C GLY A 488 15.70 17.76 19.27
N ARG A 489 14.50 18.27 19.51
CA ARG A 489 14.26 19.56 20.16
C ARG A 489 14.65 19.56 21.64
N GLN A 490 14.26 18.52 22.39
CA GLN A 490 14.61 18.39 23.82
C GLN A 490 16.12 18.40 24.07
N TYR A 491 16.89 17.72 23.21
CA TYR A 491 18.34 17.61 23.35
C TYR A 491 19.12 18.63 22.49
N GLY A 492 18.45 19.50 21.74
CA GLY A 492 19.09 20.47 20.84
C GLY A 492 19.94 19.79 19.75
N LYS A 493 19.44 18.67 19.20
CA LYS A 493 20.11 17.85 18.19
C LYS A 493 19.32 17.83 16.88
N PRO A 494 19.99 17.62 15.73
CA PRO A 494 19.28 17.30 14.51
C PRO A 494 18.51 15.97 14.64
N TRP A 495 17.57 15.73 13.73
CA TRP A 495 16.89 14.44 13.58
C TRP A 495 16.77 14.07 12.11
N ARG A 496 16.67 12.78 11.81
CA ARG A 496 16.54 12.29 10.42
C ARG A 496 15.33 11.40 10.22
N THR A 497 14.98 11.24 8.95
CA THR A 497 13.92 10.35 8.50
C THR A 497 14.45 9.37 7.48
N TYR A 498 14.11 8.11 7.71
CA TYR A 498 14.45 6.98 6.88
C TYR A 498 13.16 6.40 6.30
N VAL A 499 13.03 6.37 4.97
CA VAL A 499 11.82 5.97 4.27
C VAL A 499 11.99 4.54 3.74
N ALA A 500 11.29 3.57 4.33
CA ALA A 500 11.36 2.15 3.96
C ALA A 500 10.16 1.74 3.08
N THR A 501 10.27 1.96 1.77
CA THR A 501 9.17 1.70 0.82
C THR A 501 9.01 0.23 0.37
N HIS A 502 9.68 -0.73 1.02
CA HIS A 502 9.85 -2.09 0.52
C HIS A 502 8.97 -3.17 1.19
N ASP A 503 8.33 -2.91 2.32
CA ASP A 503 7.82 -4.00 3.18
C ASP A 503 6.40 -4.51 2.84
N ASP A 504 5.68 -3.85 1.94
CA ASP A 504 4.39 -4.33 1.41
C ASP A 504 4.54 -5.49 0.40
N TRP A 505 5.78 -5.84 0.02
CA TRP A 505 6.08 -6.92 -0.93
C TRP A 505 5.60 -8.30 -0.48
N ASN A 506 5.44 -8.51 0.84
CA ASN A 506 5.01 -9.79 1.40
C ASN A 506 3.51 -9.89 1.68
N ARG A 507 2.77 -8.76 1.72
CA ARG A 507 1.35 -8.73 2.12
C ARG A 507 0.39 -8.59 0.94
N LEU A 508 0.86 -8.03 -0.17
CA LEU A 508 0.07 -7.92 -1.37
C LEU A 508 0.05 -9.27 -2.10
N LYS A 509 -1.08 -9.98 -2.04
CA LYS A 509 -1.38 -11.15 -2.89
C LYS A 509 -1.58 -10.68 -4.34
N PHE A 510 -0.53 -10.19 -4.98
CA PHE A 510 -0.52 -10.04 -6.44
C PHE A 510 -0.47 -11.45 -7.08
N PRO A 511 -1.11 -11.66 -8.24
CA PRO A 511 -1.13 -12.96 -8.92
C PRO A 511 0.25 -13.46 -9.39
N TYR A 512 1.33 -12.70 -9.19
CA TYR A 512 2.68 -13.07 -9.59
C TYR A 512 3.66 -12.84 -8.43
N ARG A 513 4.07 -13.93 -7.74
CA ARG A 513 5.28 -13.93 -6.91
C ARG A 513 6.48 -13.80 -7.85
N TYR A 514 6.97 -12.59 -8.08
CA TYR A 514 8.21 -12.40 -8.84
C TYR A 514 9.42 -12.76 -7.98
N ASN A 515 10.27 -13.64 -8.50
CA ASN A 515 11.53 -14.03 -7.87
C ASN A 515 12.62 -13.01 -8.26
N ILE A 516 12.80 -11.98 -7.42
CA ILE A 516 13.70 -10.83 -7.69
C ILE A 516 15.18 -11.26 -7.70
N ASN A 517 15.52 -12.48 -7.27
CA ASN A 517 16.90 -12.98 -7.33
C ASN A 517 17.33 -13.49 -8.73
N GLY A 518 16.46 -13.44 -9.75
CA GLY A 518 16.78 -13.83 -11.12
C GLY A 518 16.68 -12.64 -12.07
N THR A 519 17.82 -12.09 -12.50
CA THR A 519 17.93 -11.07 -13.55
C THR A 519 17.53 -11.55 -14.95
N SER A 520 17.02 -12.79 -15.09
CA SER A 520 16.98 -13.50 -16.36
C SER A 520 15.64 -13.53 -17.10
N SER A 521 14.56 -12.88 -16.63
CA SER A 521 13.24 -13.09 -17.24
C SER A 521 12.31 -11.87 -17.18
N PHE A 522 12.58 -10.83 -17.97
CA PHE A 522 11.59 -9.76 -18.23
C PHE A 522 11.40 -9.59 -19.74
N ILE A 523 10.27 -10.08 -20.23
CA ILE A 523 9.97 -10.24 -21.66
C ILE A 523 9.18 -9.03 -22.18
N THR A 524 8.42 -8.34 -21.32
CA THR A 524 7.54 -7.24 -21.73
C THR A 524 7.94 -5.86 -21.17
N PRO A 525 7.57 -4.74 -21.86
CA PRO A 525 7.78 -3.38 -21.34
C PRO A 525 7.12 -3.14 -19.97
N ASP A 526 5.97 -3.76 -19.71
CA ASP A 526 5.31 -3.67 -18.41
C ASP A 526 6.13 -4.41 -17.35
N GLU A 527 6.55 -5.64 -17.59
CA GLU A 527 7.49 -6.37 -16.72
C GLU A 527 8.80 -5.61 -16.42
N ARG A 528 9.32 -4.84 -17.38
CA ARG A 528 10.52 -4.00 -17.19
C ARG A 528 10.23 -2.73 -16.37
N LYS A 529 9.00 -2.19 -16.44
CA LYS A 529 8.53 -1.17 -15.49
C LYS A 529 8.39 -1.74 -14.08
N LEU A 530 8.02 -3.03 -13.95
CA LEU A 530 7.81 -3.73 -12.67
C LEU A 530 9.13 -4.20 -11.98
N PHE A 531 10.28 -4.17 -12.66
CA PHE A 531 11.52 -4.85 -12.21
C PHE A 531 12.16 -4.25 -10.94
N TRP A 532 11.95 -2.98 -10.64
CA TRP A 532 12.61 -2.32 -9.50
C TRP A 532 11.59 -1.83 -8.47
N GLY A 533 11.33 -2.71 -7.49
CA GLY A 533 10.71 -2.39 -6.20
C GLY A 533 9.24 -1.98 -6.26
N GLY A 534 8.41 -2.59 -5.40
CA GLY A 534 6.97 -2.32 -5.32
C GLY A 534 6.59 -0.83 -5.15
N ALA A 535 7.53 0.02 -4.69
CA ALA A 535 7.33 1.45 -4.59
C ALA A 535 7.19 2.18 -5.94
N MET A 536 7.74 1.62 -7.04
CA MET A 536 7.55 2.14 -8.41
C MET A 536 6.25 1.67 -9.06
N LEU A 537 5.48 0.81 -8.39
CA LEU A 537 4.23 0.35 -8.96
C LEU A 537 3.16 1.42 -8.93
N GLY A 538 3.28 2.46 -8.08
CA GLY A 538 2.42 3.65 -8.11
C GLY A 538 0.95 3.29 -8.38
N ASP A 539 0.38 3.83 -9.46
CA ASP A 539 -1.00 3.61 -9.88
C ASP A 539 -1.36 2.11 -10.08
N TYR A 540 -0.40 1.26 -10.47
CA TYR A 540 -0.59 -0.20 -10.61
C TYR A 540 -0.79 -0.91 -9.26
N MET A 541 -0.32 -0.30 -8.17
CA MET A 541 -0.58 -0.72 -6.78
C MET A 541 -1.64 0.12 -6.09
N GLY A 542 -2.30 1.04 -6.81
CA GLY A 542 -3.28 1.96 -6.23
C GLY A 542 -2.68 3.07 -5.37
N ILE A 543 -1.36 3.29 -5.43
CA ILE A 543 -0.69 4.41 -4.76
C ILE A 543 -0.59 5.55 -5.77
N THR A 544 -1.29 6.66 -5.52
CA THR A 544 -1.24 7.79 -6.45
C THR A 544 0.15 8.43 -6.48
N ARG A 545 0.45 9.15 -7.55
CA ARG A 545 1.69 9.91 -7.68
C ARG A 545 1.83 10.94 -6.56
N GLU A 546 0.72 11.59 -6.21
CA GLU A 546 0.62 12.57 -5.14
C GLU A 546 0.89 11.95 -3.77
N ASP A 547 0.47 10.71 -3.54
CA ASP A 547 0.80 9.97 -2.32
C ASP A 547 2.29 9.71 -2.20
N TYR A 548 2.97 9.41 -3.32
CA TYR A 548 4.41 9.22 -3.30
C TYR A 548 5.18 10.48 -2.88
N ASP A 549 4.75 11.66 -3.35
CA ASP A 549 5.39 12.93 -2.99
C ASP A 549 5.26 13.25 -1.50
N LYS A 550 4.22 12.73 -0.82
CA LYS A 550 4.03 12.88 0.62
C LYS A 550 5.15 12.20 1.42
N PHE A 551 5.82 11.15 0.91
CA PHE A 551 6.98 10.54 1.56
C PHE A 551 8.13 11.54 1.81
N TYR A 552 8.21 12.61 1.02
CA TYR A 552 9.31 13.58 1.09
C TYR A 552 8.87 14.91 1.65
N ILE A 553 7.71 15.39 1.20
CA ILE A 553 7.15 16.66 1.66
C ILE A 553 6.87 16.59 3.16
N TYR A 554 6.28 15.50 3.64
CA TYR A 554 5.83 15.40 5.02
C TYR A 554 7.00 15.44 6.03
N PRO A 555 8.05 14.60 5.92
CA PRO A 555 9.21 14.72 6.82
C PRO A 555 9.94 16.06 6.69
N TYR A 556 10.04 16.60 5.47
CA TYR A 556 10.66 17.91 5.25
C TYR A 556 9.92 19.01 6.01
N MET A 557 8.60 19.06 5.89
CA MET A 557 7.77 20.03 6.61
C MET A 557 7.75 19.77 8.12
N ALA A 558 7.93 18.51 8.56
CA ALA A 558 8.15 18.21 9.98
C ALA A 558 9.49 18.77 10.51
N GLY A 559 10.38 19.25 9.65
CA GLY A 559 11.64 19.87 10.05
C GLY A 559 12.81 18.88 10.17
N THR A 560 12.76 17.74 9.49
CA THR A 560 13.85 16.76 9.47
C THR A 560 15.13 17.34 8.87
N ASN A 561 16.29 16.90 9.35
CA ASN A 561 17.60 17.31 8.87
C ASN A 561 18.09 16.46 7.70
N ILE A 562 17.70 15.20 7.65
CA ILE A 562 18.11 14.27 6.58
C ILE A 562 16.91 13.43 6.17
N ILE A 563 16.66 13.35 4.86
CA ILE A 563 15.75 12.34 4.30
C ILE A 563 16.59 11.31 3.55
N PHE A 564 16.38 10.06 3.90
CA PHE A 564 16.95 8.89 3.25
C PHE A 564 15.83 7.96 2.84
N GLU A 565 15.85 7.41 1.62
CA GLU A 565 14.94 6.32 1.26
C GLU A 565 15.74 5.05 1.08
N GLU A 566 15.37 4.02 1.82
CA GLU A 566 16.15 2.81 1.93
C GLU A 566 16.38 2.17 0.58
N SER A 567 15.29 2.10 -0.18
CA SER A 567 15.22 1.42 -1.46
C SER A 567 15.76 2.32 -2.56
N ALA A 568 16.27 3.52 -2.22
CA ALA A 568 16.74 4.48 -3.20
C ALA A 568 17.90 3.90 -3.97
N HIS A 569 18.75 3.09 -3.35
CA HIS A 569 19.76 2.34 -4.10
C HIS A 569 19.10 1.65 -5.29
N ALA A 570 18.06 0.86 -5.04
CA ALA A 570 17.31 0.13 -6.04
C ALA A 570 16.60 1.06 -7.05
N HIS A 571 16.10 2.18 -6.57
CA HIS A 571 15.26 3.07 -7.36
C HIS A 571 16.02 4.17 -8.05
N MET A 572 17.32 4.38 -7.83
CA MET A 572 17.97 5.61 -8.27
C MET A 572 18.34 5.61 -9.75
N THR A 573 18.60 4.42 -10.28
CA THR A 573 19.01 4.24 -11.66
C THR A 573 18.14 3.21 -12.35
N ALA A 574 18.02 3.32 -13.67
CA ALA A 574 17.28 2.37 -14.49
C ALA A 574 18.18 1.88 -15.64
N LYS A 575 18.00 0.64 -16.09
CA LYS A 575 18.70 0.10 -17.27
C LYS A 575 18.03 0.52 -18.60
N TYR A 576 17.03 1.39 -18.53
CA TYR A 576 16.28 1.94 -19.65
C TYR A 576 15.92 3.41 -19.36
N ASP A 577 15.65 4.20 -20.39
CA ASP A 577 15.09 5.54 -20.23
C ASP A 577 13.56 5.45 -20.17
N TYR A 578 13.00 5.72 -19.00
CA TYR A 578 11.55 5.65 -18.77
C TYR A 578 10.74 6.64 -19.62
N ARG A 579 11.38 7.69 -20.15
CA ARG A 579 10.74 8.71 -20.99
C ARG A 579 10.57 8.27 -22.43
N THR A 580 11.44 7.39 -22.91
CA THR A 580 11.49 6.93 -24.30
C THR A 580 11.19 5.45 -24.47
N ILE A 581 11.10 4.66 -23.39
CA ILE A 581 10.91 3.21 -23.43
C ILE A 581 9.72 2.74 -24.29
N ALA A 582 8.64 3.54 -24.38
CA ALA A 582 7.49 3.22 -25.23
C ALA A 582 7.82 3.20 -26.74
N SER A 583 8.92 3.86 -27.13
CA SER A 583 9.39 4.03 -28.50
C SER A 583 10.65 3.22 -28.84
N GLU A 584 11.21 2.47 -27.88
CA GLU A 584 12.45 1.70 -28.06
C GLU A 584 12.18 0.24 -28.51
N ASP A 585 13.07 -0.30 -29.37
CA ASP A 585 12.98 -1.69 -29.85
C ASP A 585 13.18 -2.69 -28.70
N ARG A 586 12.17 -3.54 -28.53
CA ARG A 586 11.98 -4.50 -27.44
C ARG A 586 13.13 -5.52 -27.30
N LEU A 587 13.83 -5.82 -28.40
CA LEU A 587 14.95 -6.77 -28.44
C LEU A 587 16.32 -6.09 -28.35
N ALA A 588 16.43 -4.80 -28.67
CA ALA A 588 17.71 -4.08 -28.71
C ALA A 588 18.27 -3.78 -27.31
N VAL A 589 17.40 -3.60 -26.31
CA VAL A 589 17.78 -3.25 -24.93
C VAL A 589 18.57 -4.37 -24.23
N ASN A 590 18.53 -5.61 -24.72
CA ASN A 590 18.99 -6.77 -23.96
C ASN A 590 20.42 -7.28 -24.25
N LEU A 591 21.20 -6.73 -25.19
CA LEU A 591 22.41 -7.46 -25.62
C LEU A 591 23.70 -6.70 -25.93
N ARG A 592 23.80 -5.36 -25.93
CA ARG A 592 25.03 -4.72 -26.46
C ARG A 592 25.68 -3.59 -25.65
N GLU A 593 24.94 -2.81 -24.86
CA GLU A 593 25.53 -1.79 -23.97
C GLU A 593 24.66 -1.63 -22.72
N GLU A 594 25.18 -1.98 -21.54
CA GLU A 594 24.50 -1.65 -20.28
C GLU A 594 24.58 -0.14 -20.02
N LYS A 595 23.64 0.61 -20.62
CA LYS A 595 23.44 2.03 -20.28
C LYS A 595 22.67 2.12 -18.97
N THR A 596 23.13 2.99 -18.09
CA THR A 596 22.46 3.31 -16.82
C THR A 596 21.88 4.71 -16.93
N TYR A 597 20.56 4.82 -16.80
CA TYR A 597 19.78 6.05 -16.86
C TYR A 597 19.32 6.48 -15.46
N VAL A 598 18.87 7.73 -15.35
CA VAL A 598 18.16 8.22 -14.17
C VAL A 598 16.75 7.64 -14.17
N SER A 599 16.32 7.09 -13.04
CA SER A 599 14.96 6.56 -12.89
C SER A 599 13.89 7.65 -12.81
N GLU A 600 12.62 7.24 -12.89
CA GLU A 600 11.49 8.13 -12.61
C GLU A 600 11.52 8.66 -11.17
N ILE A 601 11.73 7.78 -10.17
CA ILE A 601 11.81 8.18 -8.75
C ILE A 601 12.87 9.26 -8.55
N THR A 602 14.08 9.06 -9.06
CA THR A 602 15.15 10.07 -8.90
C THR A 602 14.80 11.38 -9.55
N SER A 603 14.14 11.36 -10.71
CA SER A 603 13.69 12.58 -11.36
C SER A 603 12.70 13.35 -10.48
N ARG A 604 11.82 12.65 -9.75
CA ARG A 604 10.90 13.27 -8.79
C ARG A 604 11.64 13.82 -7.57
N TYR A 605 12.63 13.10 -7.04
CA TYR A 605 13.47 13.62 -5.97
C TYR A 605 14.20 14.90 -6.35
N ALA A 606 14.76 14.93 -7.56
CA ALA A 606 15.41 16.11 -8.09
C ALA A 606 14.41 17.28 -8.22
N ASP A 607 13.19 17.02 -8.70
CA ASP A 607 12.14 18.04 -8.78
C ASP A 607 11.70 18.54 -7.40
N PHE A 608 11.46 17.64 -6.44
CA PHE A 608 11.17 17.99 -5.05
C PHE A 608 12.31 18.84 -4.45
N TYR A 609 13.56 18.46 -4.69
CA TYR A 609 14.73 19.21 -4.24
C TYR A 609 14.76 20.64 -4.82
N ASP A 610 14.61 20.78 -6.13
CA ASP A 610 14.75 22.06 -6.81
C ASP A 610 13.53 22.98 -6.63
N ARG A 611 12.33 22.43 -6.46
CA ARG A 611 11.09 23.20 -6.32
C ARG A 611 10.68 23.45 -4.87
N VAL A 612 10.94 22.51 -3.96
CA VAL A 612 10.52 22.61 -2.57
C VAL A 612 11.71 22.94 -1.69
N ILE A 613 12.72 22.07 -1.62
CA ILE A 613 13.82 22.22 -0.65
C ILE A 613 14.60 23.54 -0.84
N LYS A 614 14.84 23.94 -2.09
CA LYS A 614 15.57 25.18 -2.41
C LYS A 614 14.76 26.46 -2.26
N ARG A 615 13.42 26.39 -2.19
CA ARG A 615 12.54 27.56 -2.34
C ARG A 615 11.61 27.80 -1.16
N CYS A 616 11.37 26.77 -0.36
CA CYS A 616 10.50 26.82 0.79
C CYS A 616 11.32 26.72 2.07
N ASP A 617 10.85 27.39 3.12
CA ASP A 617 11.30 27.07 4.47
C ASP A 617 10.64 25.76 4.94
N ARG A 618 11.27 25.13 5.94
CA ARG A 618 10.78 23.90 6.58
C ARG A 618 10.36 24.16 8.03
N GLY A 619 9.59 23.23 8.57
CA GLY A 619 9.12 23.25 9.95
C GLY A 619 7.62 23.47 10.07
N VAL A 620 7.08 23.15 11.25
CA VAL A 620 5.66 23.34 11.57
C VAL A 620 5.39 24.83 11.75
N ALA A 621 4.45 25.37 10.99
CA ALA A 621 4.10 26.80 11.00
C ALA A 621 3.30 27.25 12.25
N PHE A 622 2.93 26.32 13.12
CA PHE A 622 2.09 26.54 14.31
C PHE A 622 2.89 26.34 15.59
N THR A 623 2.37 26.90 16.70
CA THR A 623 2.93 26.68 18.04
C THR A 623 2.93 25.19 18.36
N PRO A 624 4.11 24.58 18.56
CA PRO A 624 4.19 23.16 18.87
C PRO A 624 3.64 22.88 20.28
N VAL A 625 2.97 21.73 20.44
CA VAL A 625 2.43 21.26 21.71
C VAL A 625 3.26 20.07 22.17
N ALA A 626 3.89 20.18 23.34
CA ALA A 626 4.69 19.11 23.91
C ALA A 626 3.80 18.13 24.70
N MET A 627 3.90 16.84 24.39
CA MET A 627 3.36 15.73 25.15
C MET A 627 4.48 15.16 26.02
N LEU A 628 4.32 15.26 27.34
CA LEU A 628 5.33 14.79 28.29
C LEU A 628 5.15 13.29 28.57
N TRP A 629 6.22 12.54 28.39
CA TRP A 629 6.31 11.11 28.63
C TRP A 629 7.30 10.81 29.76
N ASP A 630 7.17 9.62 30.34
CA ASP A 630 8.18 9.11 31.25
C ASP A 630 9.48 8.78 30.48
N HIS A 631 10.64 9.15 31.02
CA HIS A 631 11.93 8.92 30.36
C HIS A 631 12.29 7.44 30.22
N ALA A 632 11.72 6.56 31.06
CA ALA A 632 11.88 5.12 30.96
C ALA A 632 10.66 4.44 30.30
N HIS A 633 9.83 5.17 29.55
CA HIS A 633 8.55 4.69 29.01
C HIS A 633 8.65 3.36 28.24
N GLY A 634 9.72 3.13 27.46
CA GLY A 634 9.98 1.86 26.78
C GLY A 634 8.88 1.37 25.83
N ILE A 635 7.99 2.23 25.37
CA ILE A 635 6.89 1.84 24.48
C ILE A 635 7.43 1.61 23.07
N LEU A 636 7.20 0.41 22.52
CA LEU A 636 7.75 -0.05 21.25
C LEU A 636 6.63 -0.41 20.27
N LYS A 637 5.83 0.58 19.91
CA LYS A 637 4.68 0.41 19.01
C LYS A 637 5.10 -0.18 17.68
N GLY A 638 4.35 -1.18 17.21
CA GLY A 638 4.66 -1.93 15.99
C GLY A 638 5.58 -3.14 16.21
N TYR A 639 6.27 -3.21 17.36
CA TYR A 639 7.23 -4.28 17.66
C TYR A 639 6.84 -5.12 18.88
N SER A 640 6.16 -4.54 19.87
CA SER A 640 5.66 -5.28 21.03
C SER A 640 4.40 -4.65 21.62
N SER A 641 3.53 -5.48 22.21
CA SER A 641 2.43 -5.04 23.07
C SER A 641 2.88 -4.75 24.51
N LEU A 642 4.12 -5.12 24.87
CA LEU A 642 4.71 -4.94 26.19
C LEU A 642 5.68 -3.75 26.19
N VAL A 643 5.78 -3.07 27.32
CA VAL A 643 6.78 -2.04 27.58
C VAL A 643 8.15 -2.70 27.71
N TRP A 644 9.15 -2.19 26.99
CA TRP A 644 10.48 -2.80 26.83
C TRP A 644 10.42 -4.27 26.33
N GLY A 645 9.30 -4.68 25.72
CA GLY A 645 9.07 -6.09 25.38
C GLY A 645 8.96 -7.03 26.59
N THR A 646 8.85 -6.50 27.81
CA THR A 646 8.99 -7.27 29.06
C THR A 646 7.90 -6.97 30.09
N PHE A 647 7.49 -5.71 30.25
CA PHE A 647 6.53 -5.29 31.26
C PHE A 647 5.13 -5.12 30.66
N GLU A 648 4.12 -5.52 31.43
CA GLU A 648 2.73 -5.18 31.11
C GLU A 648 2.53 -3.66 31.16
N ARG A 649 1.56 -3.19 30.38
CA ARG A 649 1.12 -1.80 30.40
C ARG A 649 0.36 -1.55 31.70
N THR A 650 0.68 -0.45 32.34
CA THR A 650 -0.08 0.09 33.47
C THR A 650 -1.28 0.88 32.95
N GLU A 651 -2.21 1.21 33.83
CA GLU A 651 -3.33 2.10 33.48
C GLU A 651 -2.85 3.44 32.90
N GLY A 652 -1.77 4.01 33.45
CA GLY A 652 -1.19 5.26 32.95
C GLY A 652 -0.68 5.15 31.51
N ASP A 653 -0.11 4.01 31.12
CA ASP A 653 0.32 3.78 29.74
C ASP A 653 -0.88 3.70 28.79
N ASP A 654 -1.96 3.04 29.23
CA ASP A 654 -3.18 2.93 28.44
C ASP A 654 -3.91 4.27 28.29
N GLN A 655 -3.88 5.11 29.33
CA GLN A 655 -4.40 6.49 29.26
C GLN A 655 -3.59 7.34 28.29
N LEU A 656 -2.25 7.34 28.43
CA LEU A 656 -1.35 8.05 27.53
C LEU A 656 -1.54 7.58 26.08
N TRP A 657 -1.69 6.28 25.91
CA TRP A 657 -1.95 5.67 24.63
C TRP A 657 -3.28 6.09 24.01
N SER A 658 -4.34 6.18 24.80
CA SER A 658 -5.64 6.65 24.35
C SER A 658 -5.58 8.10 23.87
N ILE A 659 -4.78 8.94 24.54
CA ILE A 659 -4.49 10.31 24.08
C ILE A 659 -3.74 10.27 22.75
N MET A 660 -2.71 9.42 22.61
CA MET A 660 -1.98 9.29 21.35
C MET A 660 -2.87 8.80 20.21
N GLN A 661 -3.74 7.82 20.45
CA GLN A 661 -4.68 7.36 19.42
C GLN A 661 -5.71 8.44 19.07
N SER A 662 -6.08 9.31 20.00
CA SER A 662 -6.97 10.43 19.72
C SER A 662 -6.28 11.51 18.89
N CYS A 663 -5.01 11.79 19.20
CA CYS A 663 -4.20 12.78 18.48
C CYS A 663 -3.67 12.26 17.14
N PHE A 664 -3.42 10.95 17.05
CA PHE A 664 -2.86 10.25 15.91
C PHE A 664 -3.74 9.04 15.60
N PRO A 665 -4.97 9.26 15.11
CA PRO A 665 -5.94 8.21 14.88
C PRO A 665 -5.43 7.19 13.88
N TYR A 666 -5.66 5.93 14.22
CA TYR A 666 -5.26 4.78 13.45
C TYR A 666 -6.48 3.92 13.13
N ASP A 667 -6.67 3.61 11.84
CA ASP A 667 -7.79 2.82 11.34
C ASP A 667 -7.32 1.71 10.41
N LYS A 668 -7.17 0.50 10.96
CA LYS A 668 -6.75 -0.71 10.23
C LYS A 668 -7.60 -1.05 9.00
N THR A 669 -8.81 -0.50 8.88
CA THR A 669 -9.75 -0.86 7.81
C THR A 669 -9.48 -0.12 6.50
N LEU A 670 -8.64 0.92 6.52
CA LEU A 670 -8.40 1.82 5.38
C LEU A 670 -6.99 1.72 4.81
N TYR A 671 -6.52 0.50 4.48
CA TYR A 671 -5.13 0.19 4.09
C TYR A 671 -4.46 1.19 3.13
N TYR A 672 -5.21 1.75 2.16
CA TYR A 672 -4.67 2.68 1.16
C TYR A 672 -4.72 4.15 1.60
N ASP A 673 -5.76 4.59 2.32
CA ASP A 673 -5.83 5.96 2.88
C ASP A 673 -4.99 6.12 4.15
N LEU A 674 -4.51 5.02 4.74
CA LEU A 674 -3.71 5.01 5.97
C LEU A 674 -2.33 5.63 5.79
N ILE A 675 -1.79 5.61 4.58
CA ILE A 675 -0.35 5.79 4.37
C ILE A 675 0.09 7.23 4.69
N PHE A 676 -0.82 8.20 4.65
CA PHE A 676 -0.50 9.62 4.85
C PHE A 676 -1.60 10.44 5.55
N LYS A 677 -2.27 9.86 6.55
CA LYS A 677 -3.17 10.68 7.38
C LYS A 677 -2.37 11.64 8.23
N ARG A 678 -2.58 12.95 7.97
CA ARG A 678 -2.16 14.02 8.87
C ARG A 678 -2.83 13.81 10.22
N CYS A 679 -2.15 14.22 11.30
CA CYS A 679 -2.80 14.42 12.58
C CYS A 679 -4.02 15.34 12.37
N PRO A 680 -5.22 15.03 12.93
CA PRO A 680 -6.39 15.91 12.85
C PRO A 680 -6.14 17.34 13.35
N PHE A 681 -5.08 17.52 14.14
CA PHE A 681 -4.68 18.78 14.76
C PHE A 681 -3.48 19.44 14.06
N GLY A 682 -3.05 18.97 12.88
CA GLY A 682 -2.05 19.67 12.06
C GLY A 682 -0.58 19.47 12.44
N ASP A 683 -0.19 18.25 12.82
CA ASP A 683 1.19 17.80 13.11
C ASP A 683 1.98 18.71 14.07
N ILE A 684 1.25 19.39 14.96
CA ILE A 684 1.78 20.33 15.95
C ILE A 684 2.38 19.65 17.19
N PHE A 685 2.13 18.36 17.37
CA PHE A 685 2.53 17.66 18.57
C PHE A 685 3.97 17.16 18.52
N ASP A 686 4.69 17.38 19.60
CA ASP A 686 6.00 16.79 19.87
C ASP A 686 5.91 15.93 21.11
N VAL A 687 6.63 14.82 21.13
CA VAL A 687 6.79 14.03 22.35
C VAL A 687 8.12 14.38 22.98
N ILE A 688 8.10 14.74 24.26
CA ILE A 688 9.28 14.97 25.10
C ILE A 688 9.21 14.07 26.32
N THR A 689 10.32 13.88 27.03
CA THR A 689 10.37 13.09 28.26
C THR A 689 10.69 13.95 29.48
N ASN A 690 10.43 13.41 30.67
CA ASN A 690 10.82 13.99 31.96
C ASN A 690 12.33 13.83 32.28
N ALA A 691 13.18 13.53 31.29
CA ALA A 691 14.63 13.38 31.46
C ALA A 691 15.40 14.71 31.56
N ALA A 692 14.72 15.84 31.35
CA ALA A 692 15.32 17.17 31.22
C ALA A 692 15.61 17.86 32.56
#